data_AF-A0A2K6A5H6-F1
#
_entry.id   AF-A0A2K6A5H6-F1
#
_cell.length_a   1.000
_cell.length_b   1.000
_cell.length_c   1.000
_cell.angle_alpha   90.00
_cell.angle_beta   90.00
_cell.angle_gamma   90.00
#
_symmetry.space_group_name_H-M   'P 1'
#
loop_
_entity.id
_entity.type
_entity.pdbx_description
1 polymer ?
#
loop_
_entity_poly.entity_id
_entity_poly.type
_entity_poly.pdbx_seq_one_letter_code
_entity_poly.pdbx_strand_id
1 'polypeptide(L)'
;ACAHRWKNIYYEADHILPHGFCYIIPSNLQAKGRTLIPCYEEYKKKYGEEHGSCQAGIAGFFTEELVVMGAPGSFYWAGTVKVLNLTDNTYLKLNDEVIMNRRYTYLGYAVTAGHFSHASTTDVVGGAPQDKGIGKVYIFRADRRSGTLIKIFQASGKKMGSYFGSSLCAVDLNGDGLSDLLVGAPMFSEIRDEGQVTVYINRGNGALEEQLALTGDGAYNAHFGESIASLDDLDDDGFPDVAIGAPKEDDFAGAVYIYHGDASGIVPQYSMKLSGRKINPVLRMFGQSISGGIDMDGNGYPDVTVGAFMSDSVVLLRARPVITMDVAIFLPGSINITAPQCHDGQQPVNCLNVTTCFSFRGKHVPGEIGLNYVLTADVAKKEKGQLPRVYFVLLGETVGQVTEKLQLTYMEETCRHYVAHVKRRVQDVISPIVFEAAYSLGEHMTGEEERELPPLTPVLRWKKGQKIAQKNQTVFERNCHSEDCAADLQLRGKLLLSSMDEKTLYLALGAVKNISLNISISNLGDDAYDANVSFNVSRELFFINMWQKYEFSVIFDTSHLSGEEEVLSFIVTAQSGNMERSESLHDNTLVLMVPLMHEVDTSITGIMSPTSFVYGESVDAANFIQLDDLECHFQPINITLQVYNTGPSTLPGSSVSISFPNRLSSGGAEMFHVQEMVVGQEKGNCSFQKNPTPCIIPQEQENIFHTIFAFFTKSGRKVLDCEKPGISCLTAHCNFSALAKEESRTIDIYMLLNTEILKKDSSSVIQFMSRAKVKVDPALRVVEIAHGNPEEVTVVFEALHNLEPRGYVVGWIIAISLLVGILIFLLLAVLLWKMGFFRRRYKEIIEAEKNRKENEDSWDWVQKNQ
;
A
#
# COMPACT_ATOMS: atom_id res chain seq x y z
N ALA A 1 32.28 -13.63 -26.45
CA ALA A 1 32.96 -13.71 -25.13
C ALA A 1 33.55 -12.35 -24.75
N CYS A 2 33.68 -12.04 -23.45
CA CYS A 2 34.18 -10.74 -22.98
C CYS A 2 35.14 -10.88 -21.79
N ALA A 3 36.07 -9.95 -21.68
CA ALA A 3 37.00 -9.74 -20.59
C ALA A 3 36.78 -8.34 -20.02
N HIS A 4 35.78 -8.19 -19.14
CA HIS A 4 35.34 -6.90 -18.60
C HIS A 4 36.40 -6.18 -17.73
N ARG A 5 37.39 -6.91 -17.20
CA ARG A 5 38.52 -6.33 -16.44
C ARG A 5 39.76 -6.05 -17.30
N TRP A 6 39.67 -6.25 -18.62
CA TRP A 6 40.79 -6.00 -19.51
C TRP A 6 41.20 -4.53 -19.49
N LYS A 7 42.51 -4.30 -19.50
CA LYS A 7 43.14 -2.98 -19.42
C LYS A 7 44.10 -2.82 -20.60
N ASN A 8 44.15 -1.62 -21.17
CA ASN A 8 45.11 -1.30 -22.21
C ASN A 8 46.38 -0.72 -21.56
N ILE A 9 47.52 -1.41 -21.69
CA ILE A 9 48.81 -1.03 -21.06
C ILE A 9 49.76 -0.40 -22.10
N TYR A 10 49.31 -0.16 -23.34
CA TYR A 10 50.22 0.25 -24.43
C TYR A 10 50.79 1.67 -24.31
N TYR A 11 50.27 2.50 -23.41
CA TYR A 11 50.74 3.87 -23.19
C TYR A 11 51.21 4.05 -21.74
N GLU A 12 52.36 4.68 -21.53
CA GLU A 12 52.81 5.21 -20.23
C GLU A 12 51.84 6.32 -19.76
N ALA A 13 50.66 5.92 -19.29
CA ALA A 13 49.69 6.79 -18.65
C ALA A 13 49.76 6.59 -17.13
N ASP A 14 49.54 7.65 -16.36
CA ASP A 14 49.53 7.62 -14.90
C ASP A 14 48.44 6.70 -14.31
N HIS A 15 47.48 6.24 -15.14
CA HIS A 15 46.34 5.42 -14.73
C HIS A 15 46.11 4.22 -15.65
N ILE A 16 46.06 3.01 -15.06
CA ILE A 16 45.71 1.76 -15.76
C ILE A 16 44.22 1.47 -15.54
N LEU A 17 43.38 1.86 -16.50
CA LEU A 17 41.92 1.80 -16.37
C LEU A 17 41.28 0.57 -17.04
N PRO A 18 40.21 -0.02 -16.46
CA PRO A 18 39.51 -1.17 -17.03
C PRO A 18 38.43 -0.75 -18.04
N HIS A 19 38.77 -0.78 -19.33
CA HIS A 19 37.82 -0.47 -20.40
C HIS A 19 36.88 -1.64 -20.72
N GLY A 20 37.37 -2.87 -20.57
CA GLY A 20 36.69 -4.06 -21.05
C GLY A 20 36.99 -4.36 -22.53
N PHE A 21 36.94 -5.64 -22.88
CA PHE A 21 37.26 -6.15 -24.21
C PHE A 21 36.28 -7.28 -24.55
N CYS A 22 35.72 -7.29 -25.76
CA CYS A 22 34.85 -8.37 -26.22
C CYS A 22 35.33 -8.90 -27.57
N TYR A 23 35.03 -10.17 -27.83
CA TYR A 23 35.37 -10.87 -29.05
C TYR A 23 34.17 -11.69 -29.52
N ILE A 24 33.72 -11.44 -30.76
CA ILE A 24 32.69 -12.22 -31.43
C ILE A 24 33.38 -13.40 -32.11
N ILE A 25 33.02 -14.61 -31.71
CA ILE A 25 33.54 -15.86 -32.26
C ILE A 25 32.50 -16.40 -33.24
N PRO A 26 32.89 -16.79 -34.47
CA PRO A 26 31.96 -17.43 -35.41
C PRO A 26 31.50 -18.79 -34.90
N SER A 27 30.33 -19.24 -35.35
CA SER A 27 29.72 -20.53 -34.93
C SER A 27 30.61 -21.75 -35.21
N ASN A 28 31.51 -21.65 -36.19
CA ASN A 28 32.48 -22.68 -36.53
C ASN A 28 33.75 -22.66 -35.64
N LEU A 29 33.77 -21.82 -34.59
CA LEU A 29 34.86 -21.67 -33.63
C LEU A 29 36.23 -21.30 -34.24
N GLN A 30 36.25 -20.78 -35.47
CA GLN A 30 37.50 -20.34 -36.10
C GLN A 30 38.03 -19.04 -35.50
N ALA A 31 39.35 -18.87 -35.51
CA ALA A 31 40.05 -17.72 -34.93
C ALA A 31 39.86 -16.38 -35.69
N LYS A 32 39.07 -16.33 -36.77
CA LYS A 32 38.75 -15.10 -37.52
C LYS A 32 37.50 -14.42 -36.94
N GLY A 33 37.56 -14.07 -35.66
CA GLY A 33 36.49 -13.32 -35.00
C GLY A 33 36.66 -11.81 -35.09
N ARG A 34 35.65 -11.09 -34.61
CA ARG A 34 35.61 -9.63 -34.59
C ARG A 34 35.89 -9.10 -33.18
N THR A 35 36.89 -8.23 -33.07
CA THR A 35 37.24 -7.53 -31.83
C THR A 35 36.31 -6.34 -31.58
N LEU A 36 35.86 -6.18 -30.33
CA LEU A 36 35.02 -5.08 -29.86
C LEU A 36 35.63 -4.44 -28.61
N ILE A 37 35.91 -3.14 -28.67
CA ILE A 37 36.40 -2.35 -27.53
C ILE A 37 35.56 -1.07 -27.43
N PRO A 38 34.28 -1.16 -27.03
CA PRO A 38 33.29 -0.09 -27.23
C PRO A 38 33.49 1.15 -26.34
N CYS A 39 34.42 1.09 -25.40
CA CYS A 39 34.68 2.12 -24.40
C CYS A 39 36.10 2.70 -24.45
N TYR A 40 36.91 2.25 -25.41
CA TYR A 40 38.28 2.74 -25.54
C TYR A 40 38.34 3.94 -26.48
N GLU A 41 38.84 5.06 -25.96
CA GLU A 41 39.08 6.29 -26.71
C GLU A 41 40.44 6.86 -26.29
N GLU A 42 41.34 7.10 -27.25
CA GLU A 42 42.77 7.35 -26.99
C GLU A 42 43.06 8.59 -26.11
N TYR A 43 42.15 9.56 -26.08
CA TYR A 43 42.32 10.82 -25.34
C TYR A 43 41.82 10.77 -23.89
N LYS A 44 41.08 9.73 -23.48
CA LYS A 44 40.44 9.64 -22.15
C LYS A 44 41.31 8.85 -21.17
N LYS A 45 42.04 9.58 -20.31
CA LYS A 45 43.06 9.00 -19.42
C LYS A 45 42.75 9.13 -17.92
N LYS A 46 41.60 9.69 -17.54
CA LYS A 46 41.25 9.96 -16.13
C LYS A 46 40.16 9.04 -15.61
N TYR A 47 40.26 8.72 -14.32
CA TYR A 47 39.26 7.94 -13.59
C TYR A 47 37.92 8.69 -13.53
N GLY A 48 36.83 7.99 -13.86
CA GLY A 48 35.45 8.50 -13.78
C GLY A 48 35.01 9.41 -14.94
N GLU A 49 35.93 9.85 -15.80
CA GLU A 49 35.63 10.62 -17.00
C GLU A 49 35.01 9.70 -18.08
N GLU A 50 33.73 9.93 -18.38
CA GLU A 50 32.93 9.23 -19.40
C GLU A 50 33.04 7.68 -19.38
N HIS A 51 34.02 7.10 -20.08
CA HIS A 51 34.17 5.64 -20.24
C HIS A 51 35.50 5.09 -19.69
N GLY A 52 36.26 5.88 -18.92
CA GLY A 52 37.57 5.48 -18.39
C GLY A 52 37.54 4.13 -17.66
N SER A 53 36.58 3.91 -16.75
CA SER A 53 36.41 2.67 -15.99
C SER A 53 35.24 1.81 -16.48
N CYS A 54 34.89 1.88 -17.77
CA CYS A 54 33.65 1.36 -18.32
C CYS A 54 33.33 -0.12 -17.98
N GLN A 55 34.33 -1.01 -17.97
CA GLN A 55 34.16 -2.45 -17.76
C GLN A 55 33.13 -3.09 -18.72
N ALA A 56 33.18 -2.73 -20.00
CA ALA A 56 32.26 -3.27 -21.00
C ALA A 56 32.33 -4.81 -21.07
N GLY A 57 31.17 -5.45 -21.10
CA GLY A 57 31.04 -6.90 -21.21
C GLY A 57 31.02 -7.63 -19.86
N ILE A 58 30.69 -6.93 -18.77
CA ILE A 58 30.37 -7.60 -17.49
C ILE A 58 29.15 -8.52 -17.64
N ALA A 59 28.17 -8.04 -18.39
CA ALA A 59 27.02 -8.79 -18.87
C ALA A 59 26.93 -8.55 -20.39
N GLY A 60 26.43 -9.56 -21.10
CA GLY A 60 26.27 -9.48 -22.54
C GLY A 60 25.07 -10.31 -22.99
N PHE A 61 24.35 -9.79 -23.97
CA PHE A 61 23.25 -10.47 -24.62
C PHE A 61 23.43 -10.37 -26.14
N PHE A 62 23.21 -11.48 -26.84
CA PHE A 62 23.50 -11.60 -28.26
C PHE A 62 22.24 -12.06 -28.99
N THR A 63 21.82 -11.28 -29.98
CA THR A 63 20.74 -11.64 -30.92
C THR A 63 21.28 -11.63 -32.34
N GLU A 64 20.46 -12.03 -33.31
CA GLU A 64 20.84 -11.97 -34.73
C GLU A 64 21.14 -10.54 -35.21
N GLU A 65 20.46 -9.54 -34.64
CA GLU A 65 20.60 -8.13 -35.04
C GLU A 65 21.50 -7.30 -34.11
N LEU A 66 21.53 -7.63 -32.81
CA LEU A 66 22.09 -6.76 -31.78
C LEU A 66 23.08 -7.49 -30.87
N VAL A 67 24.17 -6.80 -30.53
CA VAL A 67 25.06 -7.17 -29.43
C VAL A 67 24.92 -6.15 -28.32
N VAL A 68 24.30 -6.55 -27.22
CA VAL A 68 24.08 -5.73 -26.03
C VAL A 68 25.19 -6.02 -25.03
N MET A 69 25.84 -4.97 -24.52
CA MET A 69 26.93 -5.07 -23.55
C MET A 69 26.67 -4.12 -22.38
N GLY A 70 26.74 -4.67 -21.18
CA GLY A 70 26.70 -3.91 -19.93
C GLY A 70 28.03 -3.20 -19.65
N ALA A 71 27.96 -1.94 -19.19
CA ALA A 71 29.12 -1.09 -18.94
C ALA A 71 28.96 -0.25 -17.64
N PRO A 72 28.89 -0.91 -16.46
CA PRO A 72 28.49 -0.28 -15.20
C PRO A 72 29.46 0.76 -14.65
N GLY A 73 30.73 0.74 -15.05
CA GLY A 73 31.74 1.67 -14.55
C GLY A 73 31.86 2.98 -15.37
N SER A 74 30.98 3.18 -16.35
CA SER A 74 30.91 4.45 -17.08
C SER A 74 30.33 5.58 -16.22
N PHE A 75 30.73 6.82 -16.48
CA PHE A 75 30.24 8.07 -15.88
C PHE A 75 30.21 8.03 -14.34
N TYR A 76 31.38 7.89 -13.70
CA TYR A 76 31.47 7.72 -12.23
C TYR A 76 30.51 6.65 -11.68
N TRP A 77 30.54 5.45 -12.27
CA TRP A 77 29.69 4.31 -11.90
C TRP A 77 28.17 4.55 -12.04
N ALA A 78 27.73 5.57 -12.80
CA ALA A 78 26.36 5.61 -13.29
C ALA A 78 26.06 4.39 -14.17
N GLY A 79 27.04 3.95 -14.94
CA GLY A 79 26.90 2.85 -15.86
C GLY A 79 26.12 3.21 -17.13
N THR A 80 26.15 2.31 -18.10
CA THR A 80 25.45 2.44 -19.37
C THR A 80 25.27 1.08 -20.03
N VAL A 81 24.45 1.04 -21.08
CA VAL A 81 24.28 -0.12 -21.95
C VAL A 81 24.81 0.25 -23.33
N LYS A 82 25.81 -0.49 -23.82
CA LYS A 82 26.39 -0.33 -25.16
C LYS A 82 25.74 -1.35 -26.09
N VAL A 83 25.05 -0.87 -27.12
CA VAL A 83 24.39 -1.75 -28.09
C VAL A 83 25.03 -1.55 -29.46
N LEU A 84 25.52 -2.63 -30.05
CA LEU A 84 26.03 -2.67 -31.41
C LEU A 84 24.97 -3.29 -32.32
N ASN A 85 24.55 -2.55 -33.33
CA ASN A 85 23.74 -3.07 -34.43
C ASN A 85 24.67 -3.77 -35.43
N LEU A 86 24.47 -5.07 -35.65
CA LEU A 86 25.29 -5.89 -36.55
C LEU A 86 25.04 -5.57 -38.02
N THR A 87 23.83 -5.14 -38.39
CA THR A 87 23.41 -4.82 -39.76
C THR A 87 24.08 -3.53 -40.25
N ASP A 88 23.97 -2.45 -39.48
CA ASP A 88 24.47 -1.13 -39.87
C ASP A 88 25.89 -0.86 -39.32
N ASN A 89 26.39 -1.75 -38.48
CA ASN A 89 27.68 -1.63 -37.81
C ASN A 89 27.81 -0.35 -36.95
N THR A 90 26.72 0.11 -36.36
CA THR A 90 26.64 1.35 -35.56
C THR A 90 26.41 1.05 -34.08
N TYR A 91 26.95 1.91 -33.22
CA TYR A 91 26.70 1.87 -31.78
C TYR A 91 25.56 2.80 -31.42
N LEU A 92 24.57 2.28 -30.70
CA LEU A 92 23.50 3.08 -30.12
C LEU A 92 23.99 3.67 -28.79
N LYS A 93 23.72 4.96 -28.59
CA LYS A 93 24.07 5.67 -27.36
C LYS A 93 22.83 5.84 -26.49
N LEU A 94 22.96 5.56 -25.20
CA LEU A 94 21.98 6.04 -24.23
C LEU A 94 22.10 7.57 -24.16
N ASN A 95 20.98 8.29 -24.31
CA ASN A 95 20.96 9.75 -24.24
C ASN A 95 19.88 10.21 -23.24
N ASP A 96 20.00 9.78 -21.99
CA ASP A 96 19.12 10.18 -20.89
C ASP A 96 19.97 10.86 -19.81
N GLU A 97 19.98 12.21 -19.82
CA GLU A 97 20.76 13.04 -18.89
C GLU A 97 20.39 12.77 -17.43
N VAL A 98 19.14 12.38 -17.14
CA VAL A 98 18.67 12.10 -15.78
C VAL A 98 19.28 10.82 -15.23
N ILE A 99 19.47 9.81 -16.08
CA ILE A 99 20.14 8.56 -15.72
C ILE A 99 21.65 8.79 -15.61
N MET A 100 22.25 9.52 -16.56
CA MET A 100 23.70 9.75 -16.60
C MET A 100 24.21 10.67 -15.49
N ASN A 101 23.37 11.57 -14.96
CA ASN A 101 23.76 12.45 -13.85
C ASN A 101 23.82 11.74 -12.48
N ARG A 102 23.29 10.52 -12.37
CA ARG A 102 23.30 9.75 -11.11
C ARG A 102 24.54 8.88 -11.01
N ARG A 103 25.31 9.07 -9.95
CA ARG A 103 26.54 8.30 -9.71
C ARG A 103 26.26 7.00 -8.95
N TYR A 104 27.10 5.99 -9.16
CA TYR A 104 27.08 4.72 -8.41
C TYR A 104 25.77 3.92 -8.51
N THR A 105 25.07 3.95 -9.64
CA THR A 105 23.85 3.15 -9.87
C THR A 105 24.14 1.78 -10.50
N TYR A 106 25.31 1.63 -11.15
CA TYR A 106 25.77 0.42 -11.84
C TYR A 106 24.85 -0.02 -13.00
N LEU A 107 24.29 0.92 -13.77
CA LEU A 107 23.48 0.56 -14.94
C LEU A 107 24.28 -0.32 -15.93
N GLY A 108 23.66 -1.42 -16.36
CA GLY A 108 24.31 -2.41 -17.21
C GLY A 108 25.09 -3.45 -16.41
N TYR A 109 24.82 -3.60 -15.11
CA TYR A 109 25.32 -4.73 -14.33
C TYR A 109 24.78 -6.05 -14.90
N ALA A 110 23.50 -6.07 -15.23
CA ALA A 110 22.83 -7.12 -16.00
C ALA A 110 22.19 -6.51 -17.26
N VAL A 111 22.14 -7.30 -18.33
CA VAL A 111 21.48 -6.92 -19.58
C VAL A 111 20.72 -8.10 -20.17
N THR A 112 19.59 -7.83 -20.80
CA THR A 112 18.85 -8.78 -21.63
C THR A 112 18.16 -8.03 -22.77
N ALA A 113 17.57 -8.74 -23.74
CA ALA A 113 16.76 -8.15 -24.79
C ALA A 113 15.53 -9.01 -25.08
N GLY A 114 14.45 -8.38 -25.49
CA GLY A 114 13.16 -9.04 -25.74
C GLY A 114 12.18 -8.12 -26.46
N HIS A 115 10.98 -8.62 -26.69
CA HIS A 115 9.92 -7.94 -27.44
C HIS A 115 8.92 -7.27 -26.47
N PHE A 116 9.27 -6.10 -25.94
CA PHE A 116 8.45 -5.45 -24.91
C PHE A 116 7.42 -4.49 -25.49
N SER A 117 7.79 -3.74 -26.52
CA SER A 117 6.91 -2.74 -27.13
C SER A 117 6.04 -3.29 -28.26
N HIS A 118 6.64 -4.05 -29.16
CA HIS A 118 5.96 -4.76 -30.25
C HIS A 118 6.65 -6.10 -30.51
N ALA A 119 5.88 -7.08 -30.98
CA ALA A 119 6.37 -8.43 -31.30
C ALA A 119 7.51 -8.46 -32.33
N SER A 120 7.63 -7.44 -33.19
CA SER A 120 8.67 -7.38 -34.23
C SER A 120 9.88 -6.51 -33.85
N THR A 121 9.87 -5.86 -32.70
CA THR A 121 10.92 -4.92 -32.29
C THR A 121 11.66 -5.45 -31.08
N THR A 122 12.99 -5.54 -31.17
CA THR A 122 13.82 -5.92 -30.03
C THR A 122 14.15 -4.69 -29.19
N ASP A 123 13.69 -4.72 -27.94
CA ASP A 123 13.98 -3.73 -26.92
C ASP A 123 15.05 -4.27 -25.95
N VAL A 124 15.79 -3.37 -25.33
CA VAL A 124 16.97 -3.67 -24.51
C VAL A 124 16.70 -3.36 -23.05
N VAL A 125 17.04 -4.28 -22.16
CA VAL A 125 16.85 -4.12 -20.72
C VAL A 125 18.20 -3.96 -20.02
N GLY A 126 18.28 -3.01 -19.10
CA GLY A 126 19.46 -2.76 -18.28
C GLY A 126 19.14 -2.72 -16.79
N GLY A 127 19.85 -3.53 -16.02
CA GLY A 127 19.76 -3.56 -14.56
C GLY A 127 20.73 -2.57 -13.91
N ALA A 128 20.27 -1.88 -12.87
CA ALA A 128 21.00 -0.90 -12.07
C ALA A 128 20.82 -1.20 -10.57
N PRO A 129 21.47 -2.24 -10.03
CA PRO A 129 21.18 -2.79 -8.71
C PRO A 129 21.53 -1.87 -7.54
N GLN A 130 22.31 -0.81 -7.76
CA GLN A 130 22.68 0.17 -6.73
C GLN A 130 21.90 1.49 -6.83
N ASP A 131 21.00 1.67 -7.82
CA ASP A 131 20.24 2.93 -7.92
C ASP A 131 19.40 3.17 -6.66
N LYS A 132 19.67 4.31 -5.99
CA LYS A 132 19.09 4.70 -4.69
C LYS A 132 19.24 3.65 -3.58
N GLY A 133 20.16 2.71 -3.70
CA GLY A 133 20.36 1.61 -2.74
C GLY A 133 19.23 0.56 -2.70
N ILE A 134 18.17 0.72 -3.49
CA ILE A 134 17.04 -0.22 -3.58
C ILE A 134 17.14 -1.07 -4.86
N GLY A 135 17.81 -0.54 -5.89
CA GLY A 135 17.99 -1.20 -7.18
C GLY A 135 16.83 -0.92 -8.14
N LYS A 136 17.15 -0.86 -9.43
CA LYS A 136 16.17 -0.61 -10.51
C LYS A 136 16.48 -1.38 -11.78
N VAL A 137 15.47 -1.47 -12.63
CA VAL A 137 15.59 -1.97 -14.00
C VAL A 137 14.97 -0.96 -14.96
N TYR A 138 15.55 -0.88 -16.16
CA TYR A 138 15.11 0.00 -17.24
C TYR A 138 14.95 -0.78 -18.53
N ILE A 139 13.91 -0.48 -19.30
CA ILE A 139 13.73 -0.97 -20.67
C ILE A 139 13.90 0.21 -21.63
N PHE A 140 14.69 -0.02 -22.67
CA PHE A 140 15.05 0.95 -23.69
C PHE A 140 14.64 0.44 -25.07
N ARG A 141 13.92 1.28 -25.81
CA ARG A 141 13.67 1.08 -27.23
C ARG A 141 14.82 1.65 -28.05
N ALA A 142 15.30 0.88 -29.02
CA ALA A 142 16.29 1.35 -29.99
C ALA A 142 15.64 2.23 -31.05
N ASP A 143 15.97 3.53 -31.08
CA ASP A 143 15.59 4.41 -32.18
C ASP A 143 16.70 4.46 -33.24
N ARG A 144 16.46 3.73 -34.34
CA ARG A 144 17.39 3.64 -35.47
C ARG A 144 17.60 4.98 -36.17
N ARG A 145 16.64 5.92 -36.11
CA ARG A 145 16.77 7.22 -36.81
C ARG A 145 17.73 8.16 -36.10
N SER A 146 17.63 8.24 -34.78
CA SER A 146 18.52 9.07 -33.96
C SER A 146 19.81 8.36 -33.55
N GLY A 147 19.86 7.03 -33.65
CA GLY A 147 20.97 6.23 -33.15
C GLY A 147 21.03 6.20 -31.61
N THR A 148 19.88 6.36 -30.95
CA THR A 148 19.80 6.47 -29.48
C THR A 148 18.90 5.42 -28.85
N LEU A 149 19.14 5.15 -27.58
CA LEU A 149 18.28 4.31 -26.73
C LEU A 149 17.33 5.20 -25.94
N ILE A 150 16.03 4.98 -26.13
CA ILE A 150 14.95 5.75 -25.49
C ILE A 150 14.33 4.90 -24.39
N LYS A 151 14.33 5.38 -23.15
CA LYS A 151 13.68 4.70 -22.01
C LYS A 151 12.16 4.65 -22.22
N ILE A 152 11.58 3.46 -22.13
CA ILE A 152 10.12 3.24 -22.23
C ILE A 152 9.50 2.72 -20.92
N PHE A 153 10.28 2.05 -20.07
CA PHE A 153 9.81 1.49 -18.80
C PHE A 153 10.88 1.58 -17.72
N GLN A 154 10.45 1.64 -16.47
CA GLN A 154 11.31 1.50 -15.30
C GLN A 154 10.56 0.79 -14.17
N ALA A 155 11.25 -0.05 -13.41
CA ALA A 155 10.76 -0.61 -12.15
C ALA A 155 11.82 -0.48 -11.05
N SER A 156 11.37 -0.40 -9.80
CA SER A 156 12.24 -0.25 -8.62
C SER A 156 12.02 -1.41 -7.66
N GLY A 157 13.08 -1.84 -6.99
CA GLY A 157 12.97 -2.84 -5.93
C GLY A 157 12.14 -2.35 -4.74
N LYS A 158 11.80 -3.27 -3.85
CA LYS A 158 10.99 -2.98 -2.65
C LYS A 158 11.82 -2.84 -1.37
N LYS A 159 13.00 -3.47 -1.31
CA LYS A 159 13.88 -3.47 -0.13
C LYS A 159 15.25 -2.89 -0.45
N MET A 160 15.74 -2.03 0.44
CA MET A 160 17.09 -1.50 0.39
C MET A 160 18.11 -2.63 0.57
N GLY A 161 19.19 -2.62 -0.22
CA GLY A 161 20.23 -3.66 -0.17
C GLY A 161 19.87 -4.97 -0.86
N SER A 162 18.65 -5.12 -1.40
CA SER A 162 18.20 -6.36 -2.05
C SER A 162 18.91 -6.69 -3.37
N TYR A 163 19.64 -5.71 -3.92
CA TYR A 163 20.38 -5.83 -5.18
C TYR A 163 19.46 -6.13 -6.38
N PHE A 164 18.24 -5.57 -6.36
CA PHE A 164 17.23 -5.72 -7.39
C PHE A 164 17.71 -5.22 -8.77
N GLY A 165 17.61 -6.07 -9.79
CA GLY A 165 18.12 -5.79 -11.14
C GLY A 165 19.54 -6.30 -11.36
N SER A 166 20.00 -7.25 -10.56
CA SER A 166 21.32 -7.89 -10.72
C SER A 166 21.32 -9.11 -11.65
N SER A 167 20.15 -9.70 -11.89
CA SER A 167 19.89 -10.70 -12.92
C SER A 167 18.57 -10.38 -13.61
N LEU A 168 18.47 -10.70 -14.90
CA LEU A 168 17.33 -10.35 -15.74
C LEU A 168 17.05 -11.50 -16.71
N CYS A 169 15.79 -11.82 -16.93
CA CYS A 169 15.35 -12.73 -17.99
C CYS A 169 14.14 -12.14 -18.71
N ALA A 170 14.21 -12.13 -20.04
CA ALA A 170 13.11 -11.73 -20.91
C ALA A 170 12.57 -12.99 -21.59
N VAL A 171 11.29 -13.28 -21.41
CA VAL A 171 10.65 -14.53 -21.88
C VAL A 171 9.16 -14.28 -22.01
N ASP A 172 8.52 -14.79 -23.06
CA ASP A 172 7.06 -14.73 -23.25
C ASP A 172 6.43 -15.88 -22.46
N LEU A 173 6.00 -15.65 -21.21
CA LEU A 173 5.55 -16.73 -20.33
C LEU A 173 4.12 -17.20 -20.66
N ASN A 174 3.30 -16.30 -21.20
CA ASN A 174 1.89 -16.54 -21.49
C ASN A 174 1.59 -16.81 -22.98
N GLY A 175 2.62 -16.84 -23.83
CA GLY A 175 2.51 -17.17 -25.26
C GLY A 175 1.76 -16.13 -26.08
N ASP A 176 1.81 -14.85 -25.70
CA ASP A 176 1.08 -13.78 -26.37
C ASP A 176 1.90 -13.03 -27.45
N GLY A 177 3.16 -13.43 -27.64
CA GLY A 177 4.11 -12.85 -28.59
C GLY A 177 4.86 -11.63 -28.07
N LEU A 178 4.63 -11.22 -26.82
CA LEU A 178 5.39 -10.18 -26.12
C LEU A 178 6.23 -10.80 -25.01
N SER A 179 7.41 -10.24 -24.79
CA SER A 179 8.26 -10.69 -23.68
C SER A 179 7.77 -10.11 -22.35
N ASP A 180 7.68 -10.97 -21.35
CA ASP A 180 7.62 -10.65 -19.92
C ASP A 180 9.02 -10.47 -19.35
N LEU A 181 9.11 -9.92 -18.14
CA LEU A 181 10.38 -9.62 -17.49
C LEU A 181 10.45 -10.22 -16.08
N LEU A 182 11.47 -11.05 -15.85
CA LEU A 182 11.85 -11.51 -14.51
C LEU A 182 13.07 -10.72 -14.03
N VAL A 183 13.00 -10.23 -12.80
CA VAL A 183 14.05 -9.40 -12.19
C VAL A 183 14.50 -10.02 -10.87
N GLY A 184 15.78 -10.38 -10.78
CA GLY A 184 16.34 -10.96 -9.56
C GLY A 184 16.80 -9.92 -8.54
N ALA A 185 16.58 -10.26 -7.27
CA ALA A 185 17.05 -9.59 -6.07
C ALA A 185 17.65 -10.64 -5.11
N PRO A 186 18.86 -11.15 -5.41
CA PRO A 186 19.46 -12.27 -4.68
C PRO A 186 19.81 -11.94 -3.23
N MET A 187 19.98 -10.66 -2.88
CA MET A 187 20.23 -10.20 -1.51
C MET A 187 18.93 -9.75 -0.81
N PHE A 188 17.77 -10.12 -1.35
CA PHE A 188 16.50 -9.86 -0.68
C PHE A 188 16.42 -10.67 0.62
N SER A 189 16.13 -9.97 1.72
CA SER A 189 16.06 -10.52 3.07
C SER A 189 14.66 -10.33 3.65
N GLU A 190 13.94 -11.42 3.94
CA GLU A 190 12.88 -11.38 4.96
C GLU A 190 13.50 -11.55 6.35
N ILE A 191 14.37 -12.56 6.49
CA ILE A 191 15.09 -12.81 7.73
C ILE A 191 16.61 -12.72 7.46
N ARG A 192 17.13 -13.48 6.49
CA ARG A 192 18.58 -13.63 6.25
C ARG A 192 18.94 -14.07 4.80
N ASP A 193 18.78 -13.17 3.85
CA ASP A 193 19.24 -13.21 2.45
C ASP A 193 18.78 -14.46 1.68
N GLU A 194 17.49 -14.74 1.75
CA GLU A 194 16.86 -15.85 1.03
C GLU A 194 16.90 -15.63 -0.50
N GLY A 195 16.78 -14.37 -0.93
CA GLY A 195 16.67 -13.97 -2.33
C GLY A 195 15.23 -14.02 -2.85
N GLN A 196 14.96 -13.26 -3.91
CA GLN A 196 13.63 -13.11 -4.51
C GLN A 196 13.75 -12.82 -6.01
N VAL A 197 12.75 -13.26 -6.79
CA VAL A 197 12.59 -12.86 -8.20
C VAL A 197 11.22 -12.23 -8.39
N THR A 198 11.16 -11.02 -8.94
CA THR A 198 9.89 -10.34 -9.25
C THR A 198 9.53 -10.57 -10.71
N VAL A 199 8.26 -10.94 -10.96
CA VAL A 199 7.73 -11.25 -12.29
C VAL A 199 6.85 -10.10 -12.77
N TYR A 200 7.16 -9.57 -13.93
CA TYR A 200 6.42 -8.51 -14.60
C TYR A 200 5.82 -9.03 -15.90
N ILE A 201 4.49 -9.06 -15.98
CA ILE A 201 3.76 -9.49 -17.18
C ILE A 201 3.50 -8.29 -18.08
N ASN A 202 3.75 -8.46 -19.38
CA ASN A 202 3.53 -7.44 -20.38
C ASN A 202 2.03 -7.30 -20.70
N ARG A 203 1.51 -6.07 -20.69
CA ARG A 203 0.13 -5.75 -21.07
C ARG A 203 0.02 -5.08 -22.44
N GLY A 204 1.14 -5.00 -23.16
CA GLY A 204 1.27 -4.34 -24.46
C GLY A 204 1.79 -2.91 -24.38
N ASN A 205 2.28 -2.41 -25.52
CA ASN A 205 2.81 -1.05 -25.69
C ASN A 205 3.98 -0.69 -24.73
N GLY A 206 4.71 -1.67 -24.20
CA GLY A 206 5.78 -1.45 -23.24
C GLY A 206 5.31 -1.14 -21.82
N ALA A 207 4.04 -1.40 -21.49
CA ALA A 207 3.53 -1.36 -20.13
C ALA A 207 3.63 -2.76 -19.51
N LEU A 208 4.40 -2.89 -18.42
CA LEU A 208 4.51 -4.13 -17.67
C LEU A 208 3.87 -3.96 -16.29
N GLU A 209 3.15 -4.98 -15.85
CA GLU A 209 2.50 -5.06 -14.54
C GLU A 209 3.19 -6.10 -13.67
N GLU A 210 3.45 -5.76 -12.40
CA GLU A 210 3.96 -6.72 -11.44
C GLU A 210 2.88 -7.76 -11.11
N GLN A 211 3.15 -9.03 -11.41
CA GLN A 211 2.20 -10.11 -11.14
C GLN A 211 2.43 -10.71 -9.74
N LEU A 212 3.65 -11.17 -9.48
CA LEU A 212 4.00 -11.87 -8.24
C LEU A 212 5.51 -11.83 -7.99
N ALA A 213 5.89 -12.23 -6.78
CA ALA A 213 7.28 -12.49 -6.40
C ALA A 213 7.48 -13.98 -6.14
N LEU A 214 8.47 -14.57 -6.81
CA LEU A 214 8.89 -15.95 -6.61
C LEU A 214 9.96 -16.02 -5.53
N THR A 215 9.87 -17.08 -4.73
CA THR A 215 10.84 -17.45 -3.69
C THR A 215 11.14 -18.94 -3.81
N GLY A 216 12.39 -19.34 -3.54
CA GLY A 216 12.75 -20.74 -3.36
C GLY A 216 12.22 -21.31 -2.05
N ASP A 217 12.95 -22.24 -1.43
CA ASP A 217 12.52 -22.86 -0.15
C ASP A 217 12.76 -21.95 1.09
N GLY A 218 13.06 -20.67 0.88
CA GLY A 218 13.40 -19.74 1.98
C GLY A 218 14.67 -20.14 2.73
N ALA A 219 15.59 -20.85 2.08
CA ALA A 219 16.82 -21.31 2.70
C ALA A 219 17.74 -20.13 3.06
N TYR A 220 18.44 -20.27 4.19
CA TYR A 220 19.35 -19.26 4.70
C TYR A 220 20.44 -18.92 3.67
N ASN A 221 20.63 -17.63 3.37
CA ASN A 221 21.70 -17.12 2.51
C ASN A 221 21.74 -17.84 1.14
N ALA A 222 20.59 -18.26 0.61
CA ALA A 222 20.50 -19.07 -0.60
C ALA A 222 20.82 -18.29 -1.88
N HIS A 223 20.64 -16.96 -1.85
CA HIS A 223 20.78 -16.09 -3.02
C HIS A 223 19.87 -16.51 -4.18
N PHE A 224 18.61 -16.83 -3.88
CA PHE A 224 17.63 -17.16 -4.91
C PHE A 224 17.45 -15.98 -5.88
N GLY A 225 17.56 -16.23 -7.18
CA GLY A 225 17.52 -15.18 -8.21
C GLY A 225 18.88 -14.62 -8.59
N GLU A 226 19.99 -15.23 -8.19
CA GLU A 226 21.34 -14.83 -8.63
C GLU A 226 21.52 -15.05 -10.15
N SER A 227 20.91 -16.12 -10.68
CA SER A 227 20.82 -16.37 -12.12
C SER A 227 19.39 -16.73 -12.51
N ILE A 228 18.99 -16.30 -13.70
CA ILE A 228 17.67 -16.60 -14.28
C ILE A 228 17.91 -16.89 -15.76
N ALA A 229 17.35 -17.99 -16.27
CA ALA A 229 17.46 -18.36 -17.67
C ALA A 229 16.11 -18.86 -18.20
N SER A 230 15.76 -18.46 -19.42
CA SER A 230 14.68 -19.10 -20.17
C SER A 230 15.15 -20.47 -20.64
N LEU A 231 14.24 -21.45 -20.56
CA LEU A 231 14.49 -22.84 -20.96
C LEU A 231 13.78 -23.20 -22.26
N ASP A 232 13.08 -22.25 -22.89
CA ASP A 232 12.04 -22.54 -23.88
C ASP A 232 10.96 -23.47 -23.28
N ASP A 233 10.12 -24.10 -24.10
CA ASP A 233 9.11 -25.05 -23.63
C ASP A 233 9.74 -26.42 -23.25
N LEU A 234 9.99 -26.63 -21.96
CA LEU A 234 10.69 -27.83 -21.46
C LEU A 234 9.76 -29.04 -21.38
N ASP A 235 8.46 -28.83 -21.17
CA ASP A 235 7.47 -29.91 -21.02
C ASP A 235 6.48 -30.05 -22.19
N ASP A 236 6.69 -29.30 -23.26
CA ASP A 236 5.93 -29.30 -24.51
C ASP A 236 4.43 -29.02 -24.24
N ASP A 237 4.15 -28.02 -23.40
CA ASP A 237 2.79 -27.56 -23.06
C ASP A 237 2.32 -26.33 -23.85
N GLY A 238 3.23 -25.74 -24.64
CA GLY A 238 3.02 -24.54 -25.45
C GLY A 238 3.49 -23.25 -24.80
N PHE A 239 3.99 -23.29 -23.56
CA PHE A 239 4.47 -22.12 -22.82
C PHE A 239 5.95 -22.27 -22.44
N PRO A 240 6.77 -21.22 -22.63
CA PRO A 240 8.16 -21.23 -22.19
C PRO A 240 8.34 -21.32 -20.67
N ASP A 241 9.35 -22.07 -20.27
CA ASP A 241 9.72 -22.30 -18.87
C ASP A 241 10.96 -21.51 -18.46
N VAL A 242 11.18 -21.41 -17.14
CA VAL A 242 12.32 -20.69 -16.57
C VAL A 242 13.05 -21.47 -15.49
N ALA A 243 14.38 -21.33 -15.47
CA ALA A 243 15.25 -21.78 -14.39
C ALA A 243 15.73 -20.60 -13.55
N ILE A 244 15.70 -20.76 -12.22
CA ILE A 244 16.20 -19.79 -11.26
C ILE A 244 17.26 -20.44 -10.37
N GLY A 245 18.44 -19.83 -10.30
CA GLY A 245 19.57 -20.31 -9.50
C GLY A 245 19.57 -19.77 -8.06
N ALA A 246 19.96 -20.63 -7.13
CA ALA A 246 20.26 -20.32 -5.73
C ALA A 246 21.63 -20.92 -5.35
N PRO A 247 22.74 -20.37 -5.87
CA PRO A 247 24.06 -21.02 -5.82
C PRO A 247 24.65 -21.15 -4.41
N LYS A 248 24.16 -20.40 -3.43
CA LYS A 248 24.69 -20.44 -2.06
C LYS A 248 23.90 -21.35 -1.12
N GLU A 249 22.78 -21.89 -1.59
CA GLU A 249 21.96 -22.82 -0.83
C GLU A 249 22.74 -24.09 -0.41
N ASP A 250 22.33 -24.70 0.71
CA ASP A 250 22.95 -25.92 1.26
C ASP A 250 24.48 -25.81 1.46
N ASP A 251 24.94 -24.72 2.08
CA ASP A 251 26.36 -24.39 2.29
C ASP A 251 27.17 -24.36 0.97
N PHE A 252 26.74 -23.51 0.05
CA PHE A 252 27.35 -23.37 -1.28
C PHE A 252 27.30 -24.64 -2.14
N ALA A 253 26.51 -25.67 -1.78
CA ALA A 253 26.29 -26.77 -2.72
C ALA A 253 25.48 -26.30 -3.94
N GLY A 254 24.56 -25.35 -3.71
CA GLY A 254 23.77 -24.67 -4.73
C GLY A 254 22.57 -25.47 -5.19
N ALA A 255 21.55 -24.75 -5.67
CA ALA A 255 20.34 -25.33 -6.23
C ALA A 255 19.85 -24.55 -7.46
N VAL A 256 19.05 -25.22 -8.27
CA VAL A 256 18.30 -24.63 -9.39
C VAL A 256 16.84 -25.04 -9.28
N TYR A 257 15.94 -24.08 -9.46
CA TYR A 257 14.50 -24.25 -9.42
C TYR A 257 13.92 -24.06 -10.82
N ILE A 258 13.04 -24.97 -11.25
CA ILE A 258 12.37 -24.90 -12.55
C ILE A 258 10.92 -24.49 -12.32
N TYR A 259 10.48 -23.44 -13.02
CA TYR A 259 9.11 -22.93 -12.98
C TYR A 259 8.50 -23.02 -14.36
N HIS A 260 7.25 -23.49 -14.43
CA HIS A 260 6.54 -23.59 -15.69
C HIS A 260 5.77 -22.31 -16.02
N GLY A 261 5.74 -21.98 -17.31
CA GLY A 261 4.82 -21.00 -17.87
C GLY A 261 3.37 -21.53 -17.90
N ASP A 262 2.41 -20.64 -18.04
CA ASP A 262 1.05 -20.99 -18.48
C ASP A 262 0.33 -19.77 -19.08
N ALA A 263 -0.90 -19.97 -19.57
CA ALA A 263 -1.71 -18.88 -20.12
C ALA A 263 -1.94 -17.67 -19.18
N SER A 264 -1.67 -17.82 -17.88
CA SER A 264 -1.76 -16.72 -16.90
C SER A 264 -0.41 -16.04 -16.62
N GLY A 265 0.70 -16.52 -17.18
CA GLY A 265 2.06 -16.06 -16.92
C GLY A 265 2.91 -17.21 -16.40
N ILE A 266 3.19 -17.22 -15.09
CA ILE A 266 4.04 -18.25 -14.47
C ILE A 266 3.33 -18.97 -13.33
N VAL A 267 3.52 -20.29 -13.23
CA VAL A 267 3.00 -21.08 -12.11
C VAL A 267 3.81 -20.73 -10.84
N PRO A 268 3.17 -20.27 -9.74
CA PRO A 268 3.90 -19.78 -8.56
C PRO A 268 4.74 -20.86 -7.83
N GLN A 269 4.35 -22.13 -7.97
CA GLN A 269 5.07 -23.25 -7.38
C GLN A 269 6.01 -23.86 -8.41
N TYR A 270 7.30 -23.99 -8.05
CA TYR A 270 8.28 -24.67 -8.89
C TYR A 270 7.88 -26.13 -9.13
N SER A 271 8.12 -26.64 -10.32
CA SER A 271 7.84 -28.03 -10.69
C SER A 271 8.97 -28.97 -10.28
N MET A 272 10.20 -28.45 -10.23
CA MET A 272 11.39 -29.23 -9.90
C MET A 272 12.44 -28.39 -9.17
N LYS A 273 13.10 -29.02 -8.20
CA LYS A 273 14.32 -28.51 -7.56
C LYS A 273 15.49 -29.45 -7.81
N LEU A 274 16.56 -28.92 -8.37
CA LEU A 274 17.81 -29.59 -8.66
C LEU A 274 18.85 -29.17 -7.63
N SER A 275 19.14 -30.02 -6.64
CA SER A 275 20.19 -29.77 -5.65
C SER A 275 21.54 -30.23 -6.17
N GLY A 276 22.54 -29.33 -6.18
CA GLY A 276 23.90 -29.65 -6.58
C GLY A 276 24.49 -30.79 -5.75
N ARG A 277 24.21 -30.82 -4.44
CA ARG A 277 24.66 -31.90 -3.53
C ARG A 277 24.10 -33.27 -3.91
N LYS A 278 22.84 -33.33 -4.37
CA LYS A 278 22.20 -34.58 -4.82
C LYS A 278 22.73 -35.07 -6.16
N ILE A 279 23.08 -34.16 -7.06
CA ILE A 279 23.65 -34.50 -8.37
C ILE A 279 25.08 -35.01 -8.19
N ASN A 280 25.92 -34.22 -7.53
CA ASN A 280 27.28 -34.61 -7.20
C ASN A 280 27.76 -33.81 -5.97
N PRO A 281 28.16 -34.47 -4.86
CA PRO A 281 28.51 -33.79 -3.61
C PRO A 281 29.74 -32.88 -3.71
N VAL A 282 30.55 -32.98 -4.77
CA VAL A 282 31.72 -32.13 -5.04
C VAL A 282 31.31 -30.76 -5.61
N LEU A 283 30.11 -30.63 -6.18
CA LEU A 283 29.67 -29.38 -6.79
C LEU A 283 29.54 -28.27 -5.73
N ARG A 284 30.01 -27.09 -6.12
CA ARG A 284 29.93 -25.86 -5.34
C ARG A 284 29.50 -24.71 -6.24
N MET A 285 28.63 -23.86 -5.71
CA MET A 285 27.97 -22.77 -6.44
C MET A 285 27.21 -23.25 -7.69
N PHE A 286 26.60 -24.43 -7.59
CA PHE A 286 25.73 -24.97 -8.62
C PHE A 286 24.52 -24.04 -8.82
N GLY A 287 24.30 -23.56 -10.04
CA GLY A 287 23.26 -22.58 -10.34
C GLY A 287 23.75 -21.14 -10.40
N GLN A 288 25.06 -20.88 -10.36
CA GLN A 288 25.62 -19.53 -10.55
C GLN A 288 25.39 -19.00 -11.98
N SER A 289 25.37 -19.90 -12.96
CA SER A 289 25.10 -19.58 -14.36
C SER A 289 24.28 -20.71 -14.97
N ILE A 290 23.25 -20.38 -15.75
CA ILE A 290 22.35 -21.34 -16.37
C ILE A 290 22.18 -20.94 -17.84
N SER A 291 22.12 -21.93 -18.73
CA SER A 291 21.77 -21.74 -20.13
C SER A 291 20.89 -22.89 -20.59
N GLY A 292 19.74 -22.58 -21.18
CA GLY A 292 18.77 -23.54 -21.73
C GLY A 292 18.39 -23.22 -23.17
N GLY A 293 17.35 -23.88 -23.68
CA GLY A 293 16.74 -23.61 -24.99
C GLY A 293 17.40 -24.29 -26.19
N ILE A 294 18.30 -25.25 -25.98
CA ILE A 294 18.95 -26.01 -27.06
C ILE A 294 18.84 -27.51 -26.76
N ASP A 295 18.27 -28.26 -27.68
CA ASP A 295 18.27 -29.73 -27.68
C ASP A 295 19.67 -30.25 -28.08
N MET A 296 20.37 -30.91 -27.15
CA MET A 296 21.73 -31.41 -27.37
C MET A 296 21.77 -32.89 -27.76
N ASP A 297 20.68 -33.64 -27.56
CA ASP A 297 20.62 -35.09 -27.86
C ASP A 297 19.64 -35.48 -28.98
N GLY A 298 18.95 -34.49 -29.55
CA GLY A 298 18.06 -34.66 -30.69
C GLY A 298 16.73 -35.34 -30.34
N ASN A 299 16.31 -35.29 -29.08
CA ASN A 299 15.06 -35.91 -28.63
C ASN A 299 13.81 -35.02 -28.80
N GLY A 300 13.99 -33.77 -29.24
CA GLY A 300 12.92 -32.79 -29.50
C GLY A 300 12.53 -31.92 -28.31
N TYR A 301 13.25 -32.02 -27.18
CA TYR A 301 13.07 -31.22 -25.98
C TYR A 301 14.34 -30.41 -25.67
N PRO A 302 14.24 -29.16 -25.19
CA PRO A 302 15.40 -28.34 -24.88
C PRO A 302 16.14 -28.86 -23.64
N ASP A 303 17.46 -28.87 -23.68
CA ASP A 303 18.30 -29.27 -22.55
C ASP A 303 18.80 -28.07 -21.75
N VAL A 304 19.30 -28.33 -20.53
CA VAL A 304 19.77 -27.30 -19.60
C VAL A 304 21.22 -27.55 -19.19
N THR A 305 22.03 -26.51 -19.25
CA THR A 305 23.40 -26.52 -18.71
C THR A 305 23.51 -25.62 -17.48
N VAL A 306 24.15 -26.13 -16.43
CA VAL A 306 24.30 -25.43 -15.15
C VAL A 306 25.78 -25.37 -14.76
N GLY A 307 26.26 -24.16 -14.48
CA GLY A 307 27.62 -23.91 -14.02
C GLY A 307 27.78 -24.06 -12.50
N ALA A 308 28.92 -24.62 -12.10
CA ALA A 308 29.38 -24.77 -10.72
C ALA A 308 30.85 -24.34 -10.64
N PHE A 309 31.09 -23.03 -10.75
CA PHE A 309 32.43 -22.49 -11.01
C PHE A 309 33.44 -22.74 -9.88
N MET A 310 33.00 -22.84 -8.63
CA MET A 310 33.90 -23.15 -7.51
C MET A 310 34.42 -24.60 -7.55
N SER A 311 33.83 -25.44 -8.38
CA SER A 311 34.26 -26.82 -8.64
C SER A 311 34.78 -27.02 -10.06
N ASP A 312 35.06 -25.94 -10.80
CA ASP A 312 35.52 -25.97 -12.20
C ASP A 312 34.69 -26.89 -13.11
N SER A 313 33.38 -26.95 -12.87
CA SER A 313 32.47 -27.95 -13.49
C SER A 313 31.25 -27.30 -14.15
N VAL A 314 30.78 -27.94 -15.22
CA VAL A 314 29.49 -27.66 -15.88
C VAL A 314 28.71 -28.96 -15.96
N VAL A 315 27.43 -28.92 -15.63
CA VAL A 315 26.52 -30.08 -15.67
C VAL A 315 25.54 -29.90 -16.81
N LEU A 316 25.46 -30.88 -17.71
CA LEU A 316 24.40 -30.98 -18.73
C LEU A 316 23.27 -31.85 -18.19
N LEU A 317 22.07 -31.30 -18.17
CA LEU A 317 20.83 -31.95 -17.77
C LEU A 317 19.95 -32.10 -19.01
N ARG A 318 19.65 -33.34 -19.37
CA ARG A 318 18.85 -33.66 -20.55
C ARG A 318 17.36 -33.77 -20.21
N ALA A 319 16.51 -33.15 -21.01
CA ALA A 319 15.06 -33.22 -20.84
C ALA A 319 14.53 -34.60 -21.24
N ARG A 320 13.59 -35.13 -20.45
CA ARG A 320 12.99 -36.44 -20.71
C ARG A 320 11.70 -36.25 -21.53
N PRO A 321 11.38 -37.13 -22.49
CA PRO A 321 10.14 -37.01 -23.26
C PRO A 321 8.89 -36.99 -22.36
N VAL A 322 8.03 -36.00 -22.56
CA VAL A 322 6.81 -35.83 -21.76
C VAL A 322 5.63 -36.49 -22.46
N ILE A 323 4.89 -37.32 -21.72
CA ILE A 323 3.68 -37.98 -22.22
C ILE A 323 2.44 -37.52 -21.49
N THR A 324 1.36 -37.32 -22.25
CA THR A 324 0.03 -37.03 -21.74
C THR A 324 -0.80 -38.29 -21.82
N MET A 325 -1.35 -38.71 -20.68
CA MET A 325 -2.25 -39.86 -20.57
C MET A 325 -3.71 -39.41 -20.67
N ASP A 326 -4.44 -39.96 -21.62
CA ASP A 326 -5.89 -39.84 -21.73
C ASP A 326 -6.53 -41.06 -21.05
N VAL A 327 -7.20 -40.80 -19.92
CA VAL A 327 -7.83 -41.85 -19.11
C VAL A 327 -9.32 -41.55 -19.00
N ALA A 328 -10.16 -42.51 -19.39
CA ALA A 328 -11.61 -42.43 -19.27
C ALA A 328 -12.13 -43.56 -18.38
N ILE A 329 -13.03 -43.22 -17.45
CA ILE A 329 -13.74 -44.20 -16.62
C ILE A 329 -15.22 -44.12 -16.99
N PHE A 330 -15.79 -45.18 -17.53
CA PHE A 330 -17.21 -45.27 -17.86
C PHE A 330 -17.95 -46.01 -16.75
N LEU A 331 -19.01 -45.37 -16.25
CA LEU A 331 -19.88 -45.83 -15.16
C LEU A 331 -21.35 -45.71 -15.60
N PRO A 332 -22.28 -46.50 -15.03
CA PRO A 332 -23.71 -46.27 -15.24
C PRO A 332 -24.17 -44.96 -14.58
N GLY A 333 -25.22 -44.34 -15.13
CA GLY A 333 -25.77 -43.08 -14.61
C GLY A 333 -26.31 -43.18 -13.18
N SER A 334 -26.91 -44.32 -12.83
CA SER A 334 -27.35 -44.63 -11.47
C SER A 334 -27.29 -46.14 -11.18
N ILE A 335 -27.29 -46.49 -9.90
CA ILE A 335 -27.31 -47.87 -9.41
C ILE A 335 -28.66 -48.13 -8.75
N ASN A 336 -29.46 -49.02 -9.36
CA ASN A 336 -30.67 -49.52 -8.74
C ASN A 336 -30.31 -50.57 -7.67
N ILE A 337 -30.63 -50.29 -6.42
CA ILE A 337 -30.37 -51.20 -5.29
C ILE A 337 -31.57 -52.08 -4.89
N THR A 338 -32.73 -51.87 -5.52
CA THR A 338 -33.98 -52.60 -5.20
C THR A 338 -34.04 -53.98 -5.85
N ALA A 339 -33.35 -54.18 -6.97
CA ALA A 339 -33.34 -55.45 -7.70
C ALA A 339 -31.89 -55.97 -7.87
N PRO A 340 -31.48 -57.04 -7.16
CA PRO A 340 -30.16 -57.64 -7.32
C PRO A 340 -29.96 -58.21 -8.73
N GLN A 341 -28.94 -57.70 -9.43
CA GLN A 341 -28.61 -58.06 -10.82
C GLN A 341 -27.49 -59.11 -10.94
N CYS A 342 -26.69 -59.31 -9.89
CA CYS A 342 -25.54 -60.22 -9.88
C CYS A 342 -25.57 -61.21 -8.72
N HIS A 343 -24.69 -62.21 -8.80
CA HIS A 343 -24.44 -63.17 -7.74
C HIS A 343 -22.97 -63.13 -7.30
N ASP A 344 -22.74 -63.02 -5.99
CA ASP A 344 -21.44 -63.28 -5.37
C ASP A 344 -21.51 -64.67 -4.72
N GLY A 345 -20.98 -65.68 -5.41
CA GLY A 345 -21.20 -67.09 -5.06
C GLY A 345 -22.68 -67.48 -5.09
N GLN A 346 -23.27 -67.78 -3.93
CA GLN A 346 -24.70 -68.10 -3.78
C GLN A 346 -25.57 -66.90 -3.35
N GLN A 347 -24.97 -65.72 -3.10
CA GLN A 347 -25.70 -64.57 -2.56
C GLN A 347 -26.08 -63.57 -3.67
N PRO A 348 -27.36 -63.17 -3.78
CA PRO A 348 -27.77 -62.12 -4.72
C PRO A 348 -27.29 -60.75 -4.22
N VAL A 349 -26.59 -60.01 -5.08
CA VAL A 349 -26.00 -58.70 -4.80
C VAL A 349 -26.23 -57.75 -5.97
N ASN A 350 -26.28 -56.44 -5.70
CA ASN A 350 -26.28 -55.43 -6.75
C ASN A 350 -24.86 -55.25 -7.29
N CYS A 351 -24.73 -54.99 -8.58
CA CYS A 351 -23.44 -54.81 -9.24
C CYS A 351 -23.51 -53.67 -10.27
N LEU A 352 -22.35 -53.17 -10.67
CA LEU A 352 -22.21 -52.24 -11.77
C LEU A 352 -21.01 -52.59 -12.64
N ASN A 353 -21.11 -52.26 -13.92
CA ASN A 353 -20.01 -52.37 -14.86
C ASN A 353 -19.15 -51.10 -14.80
N VAL A 354 -17.84 -51.28 -14.69
CA VAL A 354 -16.85 -50.21 -14.66
C VAL A 354 -15.86 -50.48 -15.79
N THR A 355 -15.78 -49.58 -16.77
CA THR A 355 -14.82 -49.70 -17.88
C THR A 355 -13.79 -48.58 -17.79
N THR A 356 -12.51 -48.92 -17.88
CA THR A 356 -11.41 -47.97 -17.88
C THR A 356 -10.65 -48.05 -19.19
N CYS A 357 -10.54 -46.94 -19.91
CA CYS A 357 -9.82 -46.84 -21.18
C CYS A 357 -8.62 -45.91 -21.04
N PHE A 358 -7.52 -46.29 -21.69
CA PHE A 358 -6.23 -45.60 -21.61
C PHE A 358 -5.67 -45.41 -23.02
N SER A 359 -5.20 -44.20 -23.32
CA SER A 359 -4.33 -43.91 -24.47
C SER A 359 -3.30 -42.85 -24.08
N PHE A 360 -2.22 -42.70 -24.86
CA PHE A 360 -1.21 -41.69 -24.59
C PHE A 360 -0.76 -40.96 -25.86
N ARG A 361 -0.28 -39.73 -25.66
CA ARG A 361 0.22 -38.82 -26.69
C ARG A 361 1.53 -38.16 -26.23
N GLY A 362 2.36 -37.76 -27.20
CA GLY A 362 3.66 -37.08 -26.99
C GLY A 362 4.37 -36.81 -28.33
N LYS A 363 5.34 -35.88 -28.33
CA LYS A 363 6.02 -35.38 -29.54
C LYS A 363 7.07 -36.34 -30.11
N HIS A 364 7.78 -37.06 -29.25
CA HIS A 364 8.80 -38.04 -29.66
C HIS A 364 8.95 -39.17 -28.63
N VAL A 365 8.05 -40.15 -28.72
CA VAL A 365 8.01 -41.28 -27.77
C VAL A 365 8.33 -42.57 -28.52
N PRO A 366 9.56 -43.10 -28.39
CA PRO A 366 9.93 -44.33 -29.08
C PRO A 366 9.32 -45.57 -28.41
N GLY A 367 8.81 -46.51 -29.18
CA GLY A 367 8.42 -47.84 -28.70
C GLY A 367 7.11 -47.91 -27.91
N GLU A 368 6.97 -48.97 -27.11
CA GLU A 368 5.80 -49.25 -26.26
C GLU A 368 6.04 -48.80 -24.82
N ILE A 369 4.98 -48.30 -24.17
CA ILE A 369 5.04 -47.85 -22.78
C ILE A 369 4.21 -48.77 -21.88
N GLY A 370 4.87 -49.31 -20.86
CA GLY A 370 4.19 -49.96 -19.75
C GLY A 370 3.44 -48.93 -18.90
N LEU A 371 2.19 -49.20 -18.57
CA LEU A 371 1.39 -48.43 -17.61
C LEU A 371 0.97 -49.34 -16.45
N ASN A 372 1.33 -48.94 -15.23
CA ASN A 372 0.83 -49.56 -14.01
C ASN A 372 -0.29 -48.69 -13.45
N TYR A 373 -1.50 -49.22 -13.31
CA TYR A 373 -2.61 -48.47 -12.71
C TYR A 373 -3.33 -49.24 -11.62
N VAL A 374 -3.92 -48.49 -10.70
CA VAL A 374 -4.71 -48.97 -9.57
C VAL A 374 -6.10 -48.34 -9.65
N LEU A 375 -7.11 -49.17 -9.90
CA LEU A 375 -8.51 -48.78 -9.87
C LEU A 375 -9.07 -48.99 -8.45
N THR A 376 -9.42 -47.91 -7.77
CA THR A 376 -9.98 -47.93 -6.40
C THR A 376 -11.47 -47.61 -6.44
N ALA A 377 -12.28 -48.44 -5.78
CA ALA A 377 -13.72 -48.20 -5.62
C ALA A 377 -14.02 -47.34 -4.38
N ASP A 378 -14.99 -46.43 -4.51
CA ASP A 378 -15.53 -45.58 -3.43
C ASP A 378 -14.43 -44.82 -2.66
N VAL A 379 -13.51 -44.19 -3.41
CA VAL A 379 -12.30 -43.53 -2.85
C VAL A 379 -12.65 -42.43 -1.84
N ALA A 380 -13.75 -41.71 -2.06
CA ALA A 380 -14.21 -40.63 -1.19
C ALA A 380 -14.55 -41.13 0.24
N LYS A 381 -15.04 -42.37 0.37
CA LYS A 381 -15.28 -43.00 1.68
C LYS A 381 -13.98 -43.43 2.34
N LYS A 382 -13.08 -44.02 1.56
CA LYS A 382 -11.76 -44.46 2.02
C LYS A 382 -10.92 -43.29 2.56
N GLU A 383 -10.93 -42.15 1.88
CA GLU A 383 -10.23 -40.92 2.31
C GLU A 383 -10.78 -40.36 3.64
N LYS A 384 -12.07 -40.53 3.90
CA LYS A 384 -12.73 -40.16 5.17
C LYS A 384 -12.61 -41.23 6.26
N GLY A 385 -11.85 -42.31 6.04
CA GLY A 385 -11.70 -43.43 6.97
C GLY A 385 -12.98 -44.28 7.13
N GLN A 386 -13.93 -44.16 6.21
CA GLN A 386 -15.20 -44.89 6.24
C GLN A 386 -15.12 -46.17 5.41
N LEU A 387 -15.98 -47.15 5.73
CA LEU A 387 -16.03 -48.41 4.98
C LEU A 387 -16.57 -48.17 3.55
N PRO A 388 -15.88 -48.66 2.51
CA PRO A 388 -16.35 -48.51 1.13
C PRO A 388 -17.62 -49.32 0.92
N ARG A 389 -18.54 -48.78 0.12
CA ARG A 389 -19.85 -49.37 -0.17
C ARG A 389 -19.82 -50.35 -1.34
N VAL A 390 -18.82 -50.21 -2.21
CA VAL A 390 -18.62 -51.03 -3.40
C VAL A 390 -17.25 -51.71 -3.32
N TYR A 391 -17.15 -52.94 -3.83
CA TYR A 391 -15.93 -53.73 -3.86
C TYR A 391 -15.82 -54.54 -5.16
N PHE A 392 -14.62 -54.99 -5.49
CA PHE A 392 -14.37 -55.93 -6.59
C PHE A 392 -14.15 -57.34 -6.03
N VAL A 393 -14.37 -58.35 -6.88
CA VAL A 393 -14.09 -59.76 -6.56
C VAL A 393 -12.97 -60.22 -7.48
N LEU A 394 -11.82 -60.56 -6.90
CA LEU A 394 -10.65 -61.04 -7.64
C LEU A 394 -10.20 -62.38 -7.07
N LEU A 395 -10.14 -63.42 -7.91
CA LEU A 395 -9.74 -64.78 -7.49
C LEU A 395 -10.50 -65.32 -6.25
N GLY A 396 -11.75 -64.87 -6.05
CA GLY A 396 -12.59 -65.27 -4.90
C GLY A 396 -12.40 -64.44 -3.62
N GLU A 397 -11.53 -63.44 -3.61
CA GLU A 397 -11.35 -62.51 -2.50
C GLU A 397 -12.02 -61.16 -2.77
N THR A 398 -12.54 -60.53 -1.70
CA THR A 398 -13.15 -59.19 -1.77
C THR A 398 -12.07 -58.13 -1.63
N VAL A 399 -11.91 -57.29 -2.65
CA VAL A 399 -10.87 -56.27 -2.72
C VAL A 399 -11.46 -54.90 -3.00
N GLY A 400 -10.95 -53.85 -2.33
CA GLY A 400 -11.39 -52.45 -2.56
C GLY A 400 -10.67 -51.76 -3.72
N GLN A 401 -9.64 -52.40 -4.27
CA GLN A 401 -8.83 -51.87 -5.37
C GLN A 401 -8.29 -53.02 -6.24
N VAL A 402 -8.12 -52.75 -7.52
CA VAL A 402 -7.53 -53.68 -8.51
C VAL A 402 -6.29 -53.03 -9.10
N THR A 403 -5.20 -53.79 -9.21
CA THR A 403 -3.93 -53.33 -9.80
C THR A 403 -3.68 -54.10 -11.09
N GLU A 404 -3.35 -53.39 -12.17
CA GLU A 404 -3.11 -53.96 -13.49
C GLU A 404 -1.89 -53.34 -14.17
N LYS A 405 -1.34 -54.08 -15.13
CA LYS A 405 -0.27 -53.62 -16.01
C LYS A 405 -0.72 -53.68 -17.46
N LEU A 406 -0.57 -52.59 -18.19
CA LEU A 406 -0.87 -52.48 -19.62
C LEU A 406 0.40 -52.18 -20.40
N GLN A 407 0.49 -52.69 -21.62
CA GLN A 407 1.40 -52.14 -22.62
C GLN A 407 0.57 -51.30 -23.57
N LEU A 408 1.00 -50.05 -23.76
CA LEU A 408 0.31 -49.09 -24.60
C LEU A 408 1.16 -48.77 -25.82
N THR A 409 0.48 -48.66 -26.97
CA THR A 409 1.02 -48.18 -28.24
C THR A 409 0.61 -46.73 -28.46
N TYR A 410 1.44 -45.96 -29.17
CA TYR A 410 1.19 -44.55 -29.46
C TYR A 410 -0.17 -44.32 -30.12
N MET A 411 -0.99 -43.44 -29.52
CA MET A 411 -2.34 -43.07 -29.98
C MET A 411 -3.34 -44.23 -30.13
N GLU A 412 -3.07 -45.41 -29.57
CA GLU A 412 -3.99 -46.54 -29.56
C GLU A 412 -4.70 -46.64 -28.20
N GLU A 413 -6.04 -46.79 -28.23
CA GLU A 413 -6.83 -46.91 -27.01
C GLU A 413 -6.93 -48.37 -26.55
N THR A 414 -6.60 -48.61 -25.29
CA THR A 414 -6.73 -49.92 -24.64
C THR A 414 -7.69 -49.84 -23.46
N CYS A 415 -8.76 -50.64 -23.48
CA CYS A 415 -9.79 -50.67 -22.44
C CYS A 415 -9.76 -51.96 -21.60
N ARG A 416 -10.11 -51.83 -20.32
CA ARG A 416 -10.34 -52.94 -19.38
C ARG A 416 -11.72 -52.83 -18.75
N HIS A 417 -12.39 -53.96 -18.60
CA HIS A 417 -13.75 -54.05 -18.08
C HIS A 417 -13.75 -54.76 -16.73
N TYR A 418 -14.47 -54.19 -15.77
CA TYR A 418 -14.62 -54.69 -14.41
C TYR A 418 -16.08 -54.74 -14.01
N VAL A 419 -16.39 -55.63 -13.07
CA VAL A 419 -17.70 -55.70 -12.40
C VAL A 419 -17.47 -55.40 -10.91
N ALA A 420 -18.09 -54.35 -10.42
CA ALA A 420 -18.03 -53.94 -9.02
C ALA A 420 -19.34 -54.29 -8.31
N HIS A 421 -19.26 -54.83 -7.09
CA HIS A 421 -20.40 -55.30 -6.32
C HIS A 421 -20.70 -54.35 -5.16
N VAL A 422 -21.99 -54.10 -4.91
CA VAL A 422 -22.47 -53.26 -3.82
C VAL A 422 -22.69 -54.10 -2.57
N LYS A 423 -22.24 -53.61 -1.40
CA LYS A 423 -22.50 -54.26 -0.12
C LYS A 423 -23.99 -54.31 0.19
N ARG A 424 -24.44 -55.34 0.89
CA ARG A 424 -25.86 -55.55 1.21
C ARG A 424 -26.44 -54.52 2.20
N ARG A 425 -25.62 -54.02 3.12
CA ARG A 425 -26.00 -52.99 4.10
C ARG A 425 -25.24 -51.72 3.79
N VAL A 426 -25.85 -50.85 3.00
CA VAL A 426 -25.35 -49.50 2.75
C VAL A 426 -26.21 -48.53 3.54
N GLN A 427 -25.61 -47.83 4.52
CA GLN A 427 -26.31 -46.78 5.28
C GLN A 427 -26.32 -45.47 4.49
N ASP A 428 -25.23 -45.17 3.78
CA ASP A 428 -25.12 -43.98 2.95
C ASP A 428 -25.42 -44.29 1.48
N VAL A 429 -26.68 -44.07 1.10
CA VAL A 429 -27.18 -44.20 -0.27
C VAL A 429 -27.26 -42.84 -1.00
N ILE A 430 -26.73 -41.76 -0.41
CA ILE A 430 -26.90 -40.39 -0.93
C ILE A 430 -25.61 -39.90 -1.59
N SER A 431 -24.47 -40.10 -0.93
CA SER A 431 -23.20 -39.61 -1.46
C SER A 431 -22.80 -40.36 -2.74
N PRO A 432 -22.19 -39.68 -3.74
CA PRO A 432 -21.76 -40.34 -4.96
C PRO A 432 -20.69 -41.40 -4.66
N ILE A 433 -20.72 -42.49 -5.40
CA ILE A 433 -19.68 -43.52 -5.40
C ILE A 433 -18.62 -43.10 -6.40
N VAL A 434 -17.45 -42.70 -5.88
CA VAL A 434 -16.34 -42.19 -6.70
C VAL A 434 -15.35 -43.31 -6.98
N PHE A 435 -15.11 -43.60 -8.26
CA PHE A 435 -14.04 -44.48 -8.72
C PHE A 435 -12.82 -43.64 -9.11
N GLU A 436 -11.64 -44.10 -8.71
CA GLU A 436 -10.37 -43.47 -9.04
C GLU A 436 -9.44 -44.47 -9.74
N ALA A 437 -8.95 -44.12 -10.93
CA ALA A 437 -7.86 -44.82 -11.61
C ALA A 437 -6.57 -44.02 -11.43
N ALA A 438 -5.74 -44.39 -10.46
CA ALA A 438 -4.41 -43.82 -10.26
C ALA A 438 -3.40 -44.57 -11.11
N TYR A 439 -2.48 -43.88 -11.80
CA TYR A 439 -1.58 -44.51 -12.77
C TYR A 439 -0.13 -44.01 -12.66
N SER A 440 0.79 -44.84 -13.12
CA SER A 440 2.23 -44.63 -13.10
C SER A 440 2.90 -45.34 -14.27
N LEU A 441 4.07 -44.87 -14.69
CA LEU A 441 4.82 -45.52 -15.77
C LEU A 441 5.48 -46.81 -15.28
N GLY A 442 5.46 -47.82 -16.15
CA GLY A 442 6.12 -49.11 -16.02
C GLY A 442 7.39 -49.19 -16.87
N GLU A 443 7.72 -50.39 -17.34
CA GLU A 443 8.89 -50.60 -18.20
C GLU A 443 8.68 -49.96 -19.57
N HIS A 444 9.72 -49.29 -20.06
CA HIS A 444 9.76 -48.66 -21.37
C HIS A 444 10.60 -49.53 -22.30
N MET A 445 9.97 -50.08 -23.34
CA MET A 445 10.63 -50.97 -24.30
C MET A 445 11.01 -50.17 -25.54
N THR A 446 12.30 -49.87 -25.68
CA THR A 446 12.88 -49.26 -26.88
C THR A 446 13.67 -50.31 -27.65
N GLY A 447 13.68 -50.20 -28.98
CA GLY A 447 14.58 -51.01 -29.80
C GLY A 447 16.04 -50.66 -29.50
N GLU A 448 16.94 -51.65 -29.56
CA GLU A 448 18.38 -51.44 -29.41
C GLU A 448 18.92 -50.62 -30.59
N GLU A 449 18.91 -49.29 -30.48
CA GLU A 449 19.71 -48.40 -31.33
C GLU A 449 20.98 -48.00 -30.58
N GLU A 450 22.15 -48.34 -31.12
CA GLU A 450 23.43 -47.82 -30.65
C GLU A 450 23.53 -46.31 -30.97
N ARG A 451 23.12 -45.46 -30.03
CA ARG A 451 23.38 -44.01 -30.04
C ARG A 451 24.48 -43.66 -29.05
N GLU A 452 25.24 -42.58 -29.31
CA GLU A 452 26.29 -42.08 -28.40
C GLU A 452 25.72 -41.71 -27.01
N LEU A 453 24.47 -41.25 -26.97
CA LEU A 453 23.72 -41.02 -25.75
C LEU A 453 22.54 -41.99 -25.66
N PRO A 454 22.37 -42.70 -24.52
CA PRO A 454 21.27 -43.63 -24.36
C PRO A 454 19.91 -42.89 -24.37
N PRO A 455 18.86 -43.52 -24.92
CA PRO A 455 17.52 -42.95 -24.91
C PRO A 455 17.03 -42.77 -23.47
N LEU A 456 16.34 -41.66 -23.22
CA LEU A 456 15.77 -41.35 -21.92
C LEU A 456 14.39 -41.96 -21.78
N THR A 457 14.07 -42.48 -20.60
CA THR A 457 12.73 -42.98 -20.31
C THR A 457 11.75 -41.81 -20.17
N PRO A 458 10.54 -41.89 -20.72
CA PRO A 458 9.57 -40.82 -20.69
C PRO A 458 9.06 -40.53 -19.27
N VAL A 459 8.45 -39.35 -19.09
CA VAL A 459 7.79 -38.91 -17.86
C VAL A 459 6.35 -38.53 -18.12
N LEU A 460 5.48 -38.75 -17.12
CA LEU A 460 4.11 -38.27 -17.15
C LEU A 460 4.11 -36.75 -17.03
N ARG A 461 3.28 -36.08 -17.84
CA ARG A 461 3.07 -34.63 -17.75
C ARG A 461 2.70 -34.21 -16.32
N TRP A 462 3.38 -33.19 -15.84
CA TRP A 462 3.12 -32.63 -14.52
C TRP A 462 1.76 -31.92 -14.49
N LYS A 463 0.93 -32.22 -13.48
CA LYS A 463 -0.41 -31.62 -13.34
C LYS A 463 -0.47 -30.57 -12.24
N LYS A 464 0.45 -29.59 -12.22
CA LYS A 464 0.47 -28.48 -11.25
C LYS A 464 0.27 -28.93 -9.78
N GLY A 465 0.96 -29.99 -9.37
CA GLY A 465 0.87 -30.58 -8.02
C GLY A 465 -0.34 -31.49 -7.77
N GLN A 466 -1.22 -31.72 -8.75
CA GLN A 466 -2.33 -32.67 -8.64
C GLN A 466 -1.86 -34.13 -8.70
N LYS A 467 -2.59 -35.00 -8.00
CA LYS A 467 -2.37 -36.45 -8.03
C LYS A 467 -2.60 -36.97 -9.46
N ILE A 468 -1.70 -37.85 -9.92
CA ILE A 468 -1.82 -38.51 -11.23
C ILE A 468 -2.88 -39.62 -11.15
N ALA A 469 -4.14 -39.20 -11.25
CA ALA A 469 -5.29 -40.08 -11.22
C ALA A 469 -6.46 -39.48 -12.00
N GLN A 470 -7.32 -40.34 -12.53
CA GLN A 470 -8.62 -39.95 -13.09
C GLN A 470 -9.73 -40.37 -12.14
N LYS A 471 -10.72 -39.51 -11.92
CA LYS A 471 -11.92 -39.82 -11.13
C LYS A 471 -13.17 -39.75 -11.99
N ASN A 472 -14.13 -40.63 -11.73
CA ASN A 472 -15.51 -40.49 -12.18
C ASN A 472 -16.46 -41.02 -11.09
N GLN A 473 -17.73 -40.68 -11.15
CA GLN A 473 -18.69 -41.02 -10.10
C GLN A 473 -20.03 -41.51 -10.63
N THR A 474 -20.74 -42.25 -9.80
CA THR A 474 -22.12 -42.71 -10.01
C THR A 474 -22.91 -42.56 -8.72
N VAL A 475 -24.24 -42.60 -8.79
CA VAL A 475 -25.14 -42.39 -7.64
C VAL A 475 -26.11 -43.55 -7.49
N PHE A 476 -26.68 -43.73 -6.29
CA PHE A 476 -27.81 -44.63 -6.13
C PHE A 476 -29.11 -43.99 -6.63
N GLU A 477 -30.02 -44.80 -7.14
CA GLU A 477 -31.37 -44.38 -7.53
C GLU A 477 -32.19 -43.98 -6.27
N ARG A 478 -32.85 -42.80 -6.27
CA ARG A 478 -33.59 -42.25 -5.12
C ARG A 478 -35.09 -42.60 -5.19
N ASN A 479 -35.68 -43.08 -4.09
CA ASN A 479 -37.13 -43.31 -3.94
C ASN A 479 -37.73 -42.23 -3.02
N CYS A 480 -38.57 -41.33 -3.53
CA CYS A 480 -39.15 -40.20 -2.77
C CYS A 480 -40.69 -40.20 -2.78
N HIS A 481 -41.29 -39.40 -1.88
CA HIS A 481 -42.75 -39.26 -1.75
C HIS A 481 -43.37 -38.33 -2.81
N SER A 482 -42.69 -37.24 -3.17
CA SER A 482 -42.97 -36.48 -4.38
C SER A 482 -42.23 -37.11 -5.59
N GLU A 483 -42.79 -37.03 -6.80
CA GLU A 483 -42.11 -37.49 -8.03
C GLU A 483 -40.73 -36.83 -8.21
N ASP A 484 -40.55 -35.63 -7.63
CA ASP A 484 -39.36 -34.78 -7.78
C ASP A 484 -38.45 -34.72 -6.53
N CYS A 485 -38.74 -35.45 -5.45
CA CYS A 485 -37.96 -35.43 -4.20
C CYS A 485 -37.71 -34.03 -3.59
N ALA A 486 -38.69 -33.13 -3.62
CA ALA A 486 -38.44 -31.71 -3.35
C ALA A 486 -38.40 -31.33 -1.85
N ALA A 487 -37.28 -30.74 -1.42
CA ALA A 487 -37.15 -30.11 -0.10
C ALA A 487 -37.59 -28.63 -0.17
N ASP A 488 -37.93 -28.03 0.98
CA ASP A 488 -38.35 -26.62 1.09
C ASP A 488 -37.68 -26.01 2.33
N LEU A 489 -36.54 -25.36 2.14
CA LEU A 489 -35.72 -24.82 3.23
C LEU A 489 -36.11 -23.36 3.54
N GLN A 490 -36.14 -23.00 4.82
CA GLN A 490 -36.46 -21.63 5.24
C GLN A 490 -35.49 -21.15 6.30
N LEU A 491 -34.88 -19.99 6.07
CA LEU A 491 -34.01 -19.29 7.01
C LEU A 491 -34.70 -18.11 7.68
N ARG A 492 -34.49 -17.97 8.99
CA ARG A 492 -34.87 -16.77 9.77
C ARG A 492 -33.72 -16.40 10.69
N GLY A 493 -33.50 -15.11 10.94
CA GLY A 493 -32.44 -14.72 11.88
C GLY A 493 -32.42 -13.25 12.23
N LYS A 494 -31.64 -12.91 13.27
CA LYS A 494 -31.44 -11.55 13.77
C LYS A 494 -30.00 -11.35 14.24
N LEU A 495 -29.53 -10.11 14.12
CA LEU A 495 -28.21 -9.69 14.59
C LEU A 495 -28.32 -9.21 16.05
N LEU A 496 -27.36 -9.60 16.88
CA LEU A 496 -27.26 -9.30 18.30
C LEU A 496 -25.91 -8.60 18.57
N LEU A 497 -25.98 -7.31 18.88
CA LEU A 497 -24.83 -6.46 19.20
C LEU A 497 -24.63 -6.45 20.72
N SER A 498 -23.44 -6.85 21.20
CA SER A 498 -23.15 -6.96 22.64
C SER A 498 -23.06 -5.63 23.38
N SER A 499 -23.08 -4.50 22.67
CA SER A 499 -22.98 -3.16 23.25
C SER A 499 -23.85 -2.21 22.44
N MET A 500 -25.07 -1.95 22.93
CA MET A 500 -25.81 -0.66 22.88
C MET A 500 -27.32 -0.83 23.05
N ASP A 501 -27.96 0.24 23.57
CA ASP A 501 -29.41 0.45 23.64
C ASP A 501 -30.08 0.23 22.28
N GLU A 502 -31.31 -0.32 22.27
CA GLU A 502 -32.14 -0.66 21.09
C GLU A 502 -32.40 0.51 20.10
N LYS A 503 -31.86 1.71 20.34
CA LYS A 503 -32.07 2.93 19.56
C LYS A 503 -30.95 3.29 18.57
N THR A 504 -29.80 2.62 18.59
CA THR A 504 -28.70 2.90 17.65
C THR A 504 -28.58 1.80 16.59
N LEU A 505 -28.69 2.19 15.32
CA LEU A 505 -28.76 1.27 14.17
C LEU A 505 -27.41 1.08 13.45
N TYR A 506 -26.28 1.47 14.04
CA TYR A 506 -24.95 1.43 13.42
C TYR A 506 -23.88 0.79 14.32
N LEU A 507 -22.80 0.31 13.70
CA LEU A 507 -21.64 -0.25 14.40
C LEU A 507 -20.49 0.77 14.41
N ALA A 508 -20.02 1.12 15.61
CA ALA A 508 -18.86 1.97 15.81
C ALA A 508 -17.54 1.17 15.65
N LEU A 509 -16.69 1.63 14.75
CA LEU A 509 -15.40 0.98 14.44
C LEU A 509 -14.47 0.98 15.66
N GLY A 510 -13.98 -0.20 16.06
CA GLY A 510 -13.07 -0.37 17.20
C GLY A 510 -13.74 -0.31 18.59
N ALA A 511 -15.02 0.04 18.69
CA ALA A 511 -15.77 0.06 19.96
C ALA A 511 -16.33 -1.32 20.34
N VAL A 512 -16.89 -2.04 19.36
CA VAL A 512 -17.46 -3.38 19.55
C VAL A 512 -16.44 -4.43 19.14
N LYS A 513 -16.18 -5.41 20.02
CA LYS A 513 -15.23 -6.49 19.77
C LYS A 513 -15.86 -7.70 19.06
N ASN A 514 -17.10 -8.03 19.41
CA ASN A 514 -17.77 -9.23 18.93
C ASN A 514 -19.20 -8.92 18.49
N ILE A 515 -19.62 -9.49 17.36
CA ILE A 515 -21.01 -9.49 16.89
C ILE A 515 -21.54 -10.92 16.91
N SER A 516 -22.78 -11.11 17.37
CA SER A 516 -23.43 -12.42 17.34
C SER A 516 -24.62 -12.43 16.40
N LEU A 517 -24.76 -13.50 15.63
CA LEU A 517 -25.82 -13.71 14.64
C LEU A 517 -26.65 -14.92 15.07
N ASN A 518 -27.95 -14.74 15.27
CA ASN A 518 -28.87 -15.79 15.69
C ASN A 518 -29.76 -16.24 14.53
N ILE A 519 -29.72 -17.51 14.14
CA ILE A 519 -30.39 -18.04 12.94
C ILE A 519 -31.16 -19.31 13.28
N SER A 520 -32.36 -19.46 12.74
CA SER A 520 -33.13 -20.71 12.71
C SER A 520 -33.34 -21.16 11.26
N ILE A 521 -33.24 -22.47 11.06
CA ILE A 521 -33.53 -23.14 9.80
C ILE A 521 -34.68 -24.12 10.02
N SER A 522 -35.61 -24.15 9.08
CA SER A 522 -36.72 -25.13 9.06
C SER A 522 -36.85 -25.72 7.66
N ASN A 523 -37.26 -26.99 7.57
CA ASN A 523 -37.62 -27.65 6.32
C ASN A 523 -39.12 -27.93 6.33
N LEU A 524 -39.86 -27.43 5.33
CA LEU A 524 -41.30 -27.59 5.18
C LEU A 524 -41.69 -28.65 4.12
N GLY A 525 -40.72 -29.19 3.39
CA GLY A 525 -40.89 -30.16 2.30
C GLY A 525 -40.52 -31.60 2.66
N ASP A 526 -40.16 -32.40 1.65
CA ASP A 526 -39.57 -33.73 1.89
C ASP A 526 -38.21 -33.59 2.60
N ASP A 527 -37.69 -34.68 3.17
CA ASP A 527 -36.41 -34.69 3.88
C ASP A 527 -35.30 -34.02 3.05
N ALA A 528 -34.71 -32.95 3.61
CA ALA A 528 -33.60 -32.22 3.02
C ALA A 528 -32.28 -32.96 3.30
N TYR A 529 -31.74 -33.63 2.28
CA TYR A 529 -30.50 -34.38 2.37
C TYR A 529 -29.29 -33.50 2.01
N ASP A 530 -28.18 -33.67 2.73
CA ASP A 530 -26.98 -32.82 2.60
C ASP A 530 -27.28 -31.31 2.76
N ALA A 531 -28.22 -30.99 3.67
CA ALA A 531 -28.55 -29.62 3.98
C ALA A 531 -27.33 -28.90 4.56
N ASN A 532 -26.80 -27.94 3.80
CA ASN A 532 -25.71 -27.09 4.19
C ASN A 532 -26.19 -25.65 4.38
N VAL A 533 -25.53 -24.93 5.28
CA VAL A 533 -25.74 -23.50 5.46
C VAL A 533 -24.40 -22.84 5.21
N SER A 534 -24.35 -21.98 4.21
CA SER A 534 -23.15 -21.22 3.88
C SER A 534 -23.31 -19.78 4.34
N PHE A 535 -22.26 -19.28 4.96
CA PHE A 535 -22.16 -17.90 5.46
C PHE A 535 -21.21 -17.16 4.53
N ASN A 536 -21.75 -16.20 3.78
CA ASN A 536 -20.98 -15.25 3.02
C ASN A 536 -20.99 -13.92 3.78
N VAL A 537 -19.84 -13.57 4.35
CA VAL A 537 -19.66 -12.38 5.19
C VAL A 537 -18.57 -11.50 4.59
N SER A 538 -18.57 -10.22 4.93
CA SER A 538 -17.51 -9.27 4.57
C SER A 538 -16.12 -9.79 4.92
N ARG A 539 -15.11 -9.46 4.09
CA ARG A 539 -13.74 -10.03 4.18
C ARG A 539 -13.01 -9.69 5.47
N GLU A 540 -13.43 -8.63 6.15
CA GLU A 540 -12.81 -8.12 7.37
C GLU A 540 -13.33 -8.78 8.66
N LEU A 541 -14.32 -9.69 8.55
CA LEU A 541 -14.91 -10.41 9.68
C LEU A 541 -14.25 -11.77 9.87
N PHE A 542 -13.83 -12.05 11.10
CA PHE A 542 -13.25 -13.36 11.45
C PHE A 542 -14.24 -14.19 12.26
N PHE A 543 -14.46 -15.44 11.86
CA PHE A 543 -15.28 -16.38 12.62
C PHE A 543 -14.58 -16.76 13.94
N ILE A 544 -15.28 -16.60 15.07
CA ILE A 544 -14.78 -17.00 16.39
C ILE A 544 -15.29 -18.39 16.76
N ASN A 545 -16.61 -18.53 16.88
CA ASN A 545 -17.24 -19.78 17.35
C ASN A 545 -18.72 -19.84 16.98
N MET A 546 -19.29 -21.05 17.03
CA MET A 546 -20.70 -21.34 16.78
C MET A 546 -21.27 -22.22 17.90
N TRP A 547 -22.44 -21.84 18.42
CA TRP A 547 -23.17 -22.61 19.44
C TRP A 547 -24.56 -22.98 18.94
N GLN A 548 -25.01 -24.20 19.25
CA GLN A 548 -26.34 -24.69 18.90
C GLN A 548 -27.05 -25.20 20.16
N LYS A 549 -28.20 -24.61 20.47
CA LYS A 549 -29.10 -25.10 21.53
C LYS A 549 -30.52 -25.35 21.01
N TYR A 550 -31.04 -24.40 20.22
CA TYR A 550 -32.30 -24.47 19.46
C TYR A 550 -32.23 -23.58 18.20
N GLU A 551 -31.48 -22.48 18.29
CA GLU A 551 -31.08 -21.60 17.18
C GLU A 551 -29.54 -21.61 17.06
N PHE A 552 -29.00 -21.35 15.87
CA PHE A 552 -27.57 -21.19 15.60
C PHE A 552 -27.13 -19.79 16.03
N SER A 553 -26.23 -19.72 17.00
CA SER A 553 -25.58 -18.46 17.38
C SER A 553 -24.14 -18.49 16.86
N VAL A 554 -23.83 -17.63 15.90
CA VAL A 554 -22.49 -17.48 15.30
C VAL A 554 -21.87 -16.18 15.77
N ILE A 555 -20.63 -16.23 16.27
CA ILE A 555 -19.92 -15.06 16.78
C ILE A 555 -18.77 -14.70 15.84
N PHE A 556 -18.72 -13.42 15.44
CA PHE A 556 -17.67 -12.85 14.60
C PHE A 556 -16.84 -11.82 15.37
N ASP A 557 -15.54 -11.77 15.09
CA ASP A 557 -14.60 -10.78 15.57
C ASP A 557 -14.66 -9.52 14.68
N THR A 558 -14.77 -8.36 15.31
CA THR A 558 -14.82 -7.05 14.65
C THR A 558 -13.63 -6.15 14.99
N SER A 559 -12.61 -6.69 15.65
CA SER A 559 -11.43 -5.91 16.07
C SER A 559 -10.53 -5.45 14.92
N HIS A 560 -10.64 -6.07 13.74
CA HIS A 560 -9.79 -5.83 12.56
C HIS A 560 -10.48 -5.02 11.44
N LEU A 561 -11.66 -4.46 11.69
CA LEU A 561 -12.40 -3.68 10.68
C LEU A 561 -11.63 -2.42 10.29
N SER A 562 -11.40 -2.22 9.00
CA SER A 562 -10.62 -1.10 8.44
C SER A 562 -11.45 0.17 8.26
N GLY A 563 -12.77 0.01 8.02
CA GLY A 563 -13.69 1.08 7.67
C GLY A 563 -13.77 1.38 6.16
N GLU A 564 -13.10 0.60 5.30
CA GLU A 564 -13.23 0.69 3.84
C GLU A 564 -14.65 0.36 3.35
N GLU A 565 -15.32 -0.62 3.98
CA GLU A 565 -16.71 -0.94 3.69
C GLU A 565 -17.67 0.06 4.37
N GLU A 566 -18.75 0.42 3.66
CA GLU A 566 -19.82 1.29 4.21
C GLU A 566 -20.78 0.52 5.12
N VAL A 567 -21.01 -0.75 4.81
CA VAL A 567 -22.00 -1.62 5.44
C VAL A 567 -21.44 -3.02 5.53
N LEU A 568 -21.50 -3.63 6.71
CA LEU A 568 -21.23 -5.06 6.87
C LEU A 568 -22.44 -5.85 6.39
N SER A 569 -22.20 -6.76 5.46
CA SER A 569 -23.23 -7.67 4.95
C SER A 569 -23.03 -9.09 5.49
N PHE A 570 -24.11 -9.67 5.99
CA PHE A 570 -24.20 -11.07 6.39
C PHE A 570 -25.22 -11.73 5.48
N ILE A 571 -24.73 -12.50 4.50
CA ILE A 571 -25.56 -13.27 3.58
C ILE A 571 -25.47 -14.73 3.99
N VAL A 572 -26.57 -15.27 4.50
CA VAL A 572 -26.67 -16.68 4.87
C VAL A 572 -27.52 -17.37 3.84
N THR A 573 -27.02 -18.45 3.25
CA THR A 573 -27.78 -19.26 2.29
C THR A 573 -27.87 -20.69 2.78
N ALA A 574 -29.06 -21.27 2.71
CA ALA A 574 -29.29 -22.69 2.93
C ALA A 574 -29.43 -23.40 1.59
N GLN A 575 -28.76 -24.54 1.43
CA GLN A 575 -28.88 -25.37 0.24
C GLN A 575 -29.01 -26.83 0.66
N SER A 576 -29.68 -27.64 -0.14
CA SER A 576 -29.70 -29.09 0.02
C SER A 576 -29.36 -29.78 -1.31
N GLY A 577 -29.03 -31.07 -1.24
CA GLY A 577 -28.85 -31.92 -2.41
C GLY A 577 -30.15 -32.38 -3.05
N ASN A 578 -31.30 -31.89 -2.58
CA ASN A 578 -32.63 -32.09 -3.16
C ASN A 578 -32.94 -30.97 -4.16
N MET A 579 -33.79 -31.25 -5.14
CA MET A 579 -34.33 -30.19 -5.99
C MET A 579 -35.33 -29.38 -5.18
N GLU A 580 -35.34 -28.06 -5.33
CA GLU A 580 -36.29 -27.18 -4.65
C GLU A 580 -37.07 -26.37 -5.69
N ARG A 581 -38.36 -26.13 -5.43
CA ARG A 581 -39.23 -25.47 -6.41
C ARG A 581 -38.84 -24.00 -6.52
N SER A 582 -38.85 -23.47 -7.73
CA SER A 582 -38.45 -22.08 -7.99
C SER A 582 -39.24 -21.03 -7.19
N GLU A 583 -40.43 -21.38 -6.72
CA GLU A 583 -41.29 -20.54 -5.90
C GLU A 583 -40.82 -20.40 -4.43
N SER A 584 -40.10 -21.39 -3.87
CA SER A 584 -39.56 -21.37 -2.49
C SER A 584 -38.06 -21.06 -2.41
N LEU A 585 -37.39 -20.77 -3.52
CA LEU A 585 -35.95 -20.45 -3.47
C LEU A 585 -35.64 -19.11 -2.78
N HIS A 586 -36.64 -18.28 -2.50
CA HIS A 586 -36.43 -16.92 -2.01
C HIS A 586 -36.24 -16.84 -0.48
N ASP A 587 -36.74 -17.81 0.29
CA ASP A 587 -36.55 -17.90 1.75
C ASP A 587 -35.37 -18.79 2.17
N ASN A 588 -34.63 -19.31 1.19
CA ASN A 588 -33.32 -19.93 1.37
C ASN A 588 -32.20 -18.95 1.69
N THR A 589 -32.43 -17.64 1.52
CA THR A 589 -31.40 -16.60 1.70
C THR A 589 -31.84 -15.57 2.73
N LEU A 590 -31.00 -15.35 3.73
CA LEU A 590 -31.15 -14.30 4.73
C LEU A 590 -30.04 -13.26 4.56
N VAL A 591 -30.43 -11.99 4.37
CA VAL A 591 -29.50 -10.86 4.25
C VAL A 591 -29.70 -9.92 5.44
N LEU A 592 -28.64 -9.71 6.23
CA LEU A 592 -28.60 -8.74 7.32
C LEU A 592 -27.49 -7.73 7.06
N MET A 593 -27.77 -6.45 7.30
CA MET A 593 -26.86 -5.34 6.99
C MET A 593 -26.72 -4.42 8.20
N VAL A 594 -25.49 -3.98 8.48
CA VAL A 594 -25.19 -3.03 9.56
C VAL A 594 -24.27 -1.92 9.04
N PRO A 595 -24.68 -0.64 9.09
CA PRO A 595 -23.84 0.46 8.66
C PRO A 595 -22.66 0.67 9.62
N LEU A 596 -21.49 0.96 9.06
CA LEU A 596 -20.25 1.24 9.79
C LEU A 596 -20.05 2.75 9.93
N MET A 597 -19.81 3.20 11.16
CA MET A 597 -19.56 4.61 11.49
C MET A 597 -18.27 4.75 12.32
N HIS A 598 -17.60 5.90 12.16
CA HIS A 598 -16.47 6.29 12.98
C HIS A 598 -16.99 7.03 14.22
N GLU A 599 -16.82 6.44 15.40
CA GLU A 599 -17.14 7.09 16.67
C GLU A 599 -15.89 7.77 17.21
N VAL A 600 -15.93 9.11 17.26
CA VAL A 600 -14.77 9.93 17.63
C VAL A 600 -15.12 10.87 18.78
N ASP A 601 -14.10 11.28 19.52
CA ASP A 601 -14.17 12.32 20.54
C ASP A 601 -13.00 13.27 20.27
N THR A 602 -13.29 14.40 19.64
CA THR A 602 -12.25 15.36 19.22
C THR A 602 -12.13 16.49 20.22
N SER A 603 -10.91 16.96 20.41
CA SER A 603 -10.67 18.00 21.39
C SER A 603 -9.40 18.75 21.10
N ILE A 604 -9.36 20.00 21.59
CA ILE A 604 -8.35 20.96 21.17
C ILE A 604 -7.80 21.73 22.37
N THR A 605 -6.48 21.88 22.39
CA THR A 605 -5.76 22.74 23.33
C THR A 605 -4.89 23.73 22.58
N GLY A 606 -4.49 24.81 23.24
CA GLY A 606 -3.73 25.87 22.59
C GLY A 606 -2.91 26.69 23.57
N ILE A 607 -1.72 27.08 23.14
CA ILE A 607 -0.80 27.96 23.87
C ILE A 607 -0.33 29.10 22.96
N MET A 608 0.01 30.23 23.55
CA MET A 608 0.53 31.40 22.83
C MET A 608 1.79 31.95 23.48
N SER A 609 2.74 32.37 22.65
CA SER A 609 4.01 32.95 23.06
C SER A 609 4.33 34.20 22.22
N PRO A 610 4.60 35.37 22.84
CA PRO A 610 4.49 35.66 24.27
C PRO A 610 3.03 35.85 24.73
N THR A 611 2.74 35.66 26.01
CA THR A 611 1.40 35.91 26.59
C THR A 611 1.12 37.40 26.82
N SER A 612 2.15 38.22 26.94
CA SER A 612 2.03 39.68 26.94
C SER A 612 3.30 40.36 26.43
N PHE A 613 3.18 41.59 25.94
CA PHE A 613 4.31 42.43 25.58
C PHE A 613 4.00 43.91 25.83
N VAL A 614 5.06 44.74 25.93
CA VAL A 614 4.95 46.17 26.20
C VAL A 614 5.25 46.95 24.92
N TYR A 615 4.44 47.98 24.61
CA TYR A 615 4.61 48.84 23.44
C TYR A 615 4.39 50.31 23.80
N GLY A 616 4.98 51.24 23.04
CA GLY A 616 4.83 52.69 23.27
C GLY A 616 5.99 53.50 22.68
N GLU A 617 5.91 54.83 22.77
CA GLU A 617 6.94 55.76 22.25
C GLU A 617 8.28 55.66 23.01
N SER A 618 8.25 55.17 24.26
CA SER A 618 9.41 55.03 25.15
C SER A 618 10.04 53.62 25.15
N VAL A 619 9.56 52.70 24.31
CA VAL A 619 10.13 51.35 24.17
C VAL A 619 11.14 51.35 23.01
N ASP A 620 12.35 50.85 23.24
CA ASP A 620 13.39 50.79 22.22
C ASP A 620 12.94 49.98 20.99
N ALA A 621 13.11 50.57 19.81
CA ALA A 621 12.74 49.97 18.52
C ALA A 621 13.45 48.63 18.24
N ALA A 622 14.62 48.39 18.88
CA ALA A 622 15.37 47.14 18.79
C ALA A 622 14.65 45.91 19.38
N ASN A 623 13.62 46.12 20.20
CA ASN A 623 12.79 45.05 20.76
C ASN A 623 11.76 44.52 19.75
N PHE A 624 11.59 45.18 18.60
CA PHE A 624 10.66 44.80 17.55
C PHE A 624 11.42 44.41 16.27
N ILE A 625 10.80 43.56 15.45
CA ILE A 625 11.37 43.11 14.18
C ILE A 625 10.99 44.11 13.09
N GLN A 626 11.97 44.54 12.32
CA GLN A 626 11.77 45.25 11.06
C GLN A 626 12.14 44.29 9.92
N LEU A 627 11.21 44.09 8.98
CA LEU A 627 11.47 43.29 7.79
C LEU A 627 12.18 44.15 6.74
N ASP A 628 13.22 43.62 6.11
CA ASP A 628 13.85 44.27 4.95
C ASP A 628 12.76 44.50 3.89
N ASP A 629 12.69 45.72 3.34
CA ASP A 629 11.63 46.25 2.45
C ASP A 629 10.41 46.92 3.11
N LEU A 630 10.28 46.94 4.44
CA LEU A 630 9.15 47.55 5.15
C LEU A 630 9.59 48.54 6.26
N GLU A 631 8.99 49.74 6.29
CA GLU A 631 9.30 50.81 7.26
C GLU A 631 8.54 50.70 8.60
N CYS A 632 7.89 49.57 8.90
CA CYS A 632 7.10 49.39 10.13
C CYS A 632 7.64 48.29 11.05
N HIS A 633 7.38 48.44 12.36
CA HIS A 633 7.86 47.54 13.41
C HIS A 633 6.82 46.46 13.75
N PHE A 634 7.29 45.23 13.90
CA PHE A 634 6.45 44.07 14.19
C PHE A 634 6.83 43.35 15.49
N GLN A 635 5.82 42.90 16.22
CA GLN A 635 5.97 41.96 17.33
C GLN A 635 5.69 40.53 16.83
N PRO A 636 6.63 39.57 16.95
CA PRO A 636 6.37 38.17 16.64
C PRO A 636 5.45 37.53 17.67
N ILE A 637 4.46 36.78 17.18
CA ILE A 637 3.46 36.05 17.97
C ILE A 637 3.34 34.65 17.39
N ASN A 638 3.58 33.67 18.25
CA ASN A 638 3.52 32.25 17.92
C ASN A 638 2.36 31.61 18.67
N ILE A 639 1.52 30.89 17.94
CA ILE A 639 0.40 30.14 18.50
C ILE A 639 0.58 28.67 18.13
N THR A 640 0.58 27.80 19.13
CA THR A 640 0.63 26.35 18.95
C THR A 640 -0.69 25.77 19.42
N LEU A 641 -1.44 25.15 18.51
CA LEU A 641 -2.67 24.42 18.80
C LEU A 641 -2.42 22.92 18.70
N GLN A 642 -3.03 22.12 19.56
CA GLN A 642 -2.93 20.66 19.54
C GLN A 642 -4.32 20.03 19.54
N VAL A 643 -4.62 19.29 18.48
CA VAL A 643 -5.87 18.53 18.30
C VAL A 643 -5.61 17.08 18.66
N TYR A 644 -6.45 16.48 19.50
CA TYR A 644 -6.33 15.09 19.94
C TYR A 644 -7.63 14.31 19.72
N ASN A 645 -7.51 13.02 19.37
CA ASN A 645 -8.63 12.10 19.22
C ASN A 645 -8.65 11.10 20.39
N THR A 646 -9.60 11.26 21.30
CA THR A 646 -9.85 10.35 22.44
C THR A 646 -10.88 9.27 22.14
N GLY A 647 -11.47 9.27 20.93
CA GLY A 647 -12.48 8.31 20.53
C GLY A 647 -11.93 6.90 20.28
N PRO A 648 -12.81 5.88 20.26
CA PRO A 648 -12.42 4.51 19.94
C PRO A 648 -12.03 4.33 18.46
N SER A 649 -12.58 5.14 17.55
CA SER A 649 -12.31 5.07 16.11
C SER A 649 -11.24 6.07 15.65
N THR A 650 -10.58 5.74 14.54
CA THR A 650 -9.74 6.67 13.77
C THR A 650 -10.61 7.76 13.15
N LEU A 651 -10.21 9.03 13.29
CA LEU A 651 -10.86 10.18 12.67
C LEU A 651 -10.36 10.31 11.21
N PRO A 652 -11.19 10.08 10.18
CA PRO A 652 -10.73 10.05 8.78
C PRO A 652 -10.29 11.43 8.25
N GLY A 653 -10.90 12.50 8.75
CA GLY A 653 -10.54 13.87 8.41
C GLY A 653 -11.28 14.87 9.30
N SER A 654 -10.66 16.01 9.53
CA SER A 654 -11.26 17.13 10.28
C SER A 654 -10.71 18.45 9.77
N SER A 655 -11.43 19.53 10.11
CA SER A 655 -11.00 20.89 9.83
C SER A 655 -11.04 21.71 11.11
N VAL A 656 -10.05 22.58 11.31
CA VAL A 656 -10.05 23.54 12.40
C VAL A 656 -10.24 24.94 11.82
N SER A 657 -11.27 25.62 12.29
CA SER A 657 -11.52 27.03 12.00
C SER A 657 -10.94 27.90 13.11
N ILE A 658 -10.05 28.81 12.75
CA ILE A 658 -9.34 29.68 13.69
C ILE A 658 -9.70 31.13 13.37
N SER A 659 -10.10 31.90 14.38
CA SER A 659 -10.48 33.30 14.23
C SER A 659 -9.57 34.22 15.05
N PHE A 660 -9.05 35.25 14.38
CA PHE A 660 -8.16 36.27 14.97
C PHE A 660 -8.76 37.67 14.75
N PRO A 661 -8.76 38.56 15.74
CA PRO A 661 -9.28 39.93 15.58
C PRO A 661 -8.30 40.81 14.78
N ASN A 662 -8.59 41.09 13.51
CA ASN A 662 -7.61 41.67 12.58
C ASN A 662 -7.59 43.22 12.57
N ARG A 663 -8.60 43.92 13.11
CA ARG A 663 -8.66 45.40 13.10
C ARG A 663 -9.09 45.98 14.45
N LEU A 664 -8.56 47.16 14.82
CA LEU A 664 -8.93 47.89 16.05
C LEU A 664 -10.29 48.58 15.98
N SER A 665 -10.72 48.93 14.76
CA SER A 665 -12.01 49.55 14.41
C SER A 665 -12.46 49.01 13.04
N SER A 666 -13.76 49.06 12.75
CA SER A 666 -14.35 48.44 11.55
C SER A 666 -13.79 48.99 10.21
N GLY A 667 -13.27 50.22 10.19
CA GLY A 667 -12.62 50.86 9.03
C GLY A 667 -11.09 50.97 9.11
N GLY A 668 -10.46 50.43 10.15
CA GLY A 668 -9.02 50.57 10.40
C GLY A 668 -8.12 49.64 9.56
N ALA A 669 -6.81 49.82 9.69
CA ALA A 669 -5.81 48.95 9.06
C ALA A 669 -5.77 47.55 9.69
N GLU A 670 -5.33 46.56 8.90
CA GLU A 670 -5.12 45.19 9.33
C GLU A 670 -3.83 45.05 10.16
N MET A 671 -3.93 44.42 11.32
CA MET A 671 -2.85 44.39 12.32
C MET A 671 -1.91 43.20 12.18
N PHE A 672 -2.42 42.05 11.74
CA PHE A 672 -1.66 40.81 11.69
C PHE A 672 -1.17 40.52 10.29
N HIS A 673 0.11 40.16 10.19
CA HIS A 673 0.72 39.57 9.02
C HIS A 673 1.10 38.13 9.33
N VAL A 674 0.36 37.19 8.75
CA VAL A 674 0.64 35.75 8.90
C VAL A 674 1.83 35.39 8.00
N GLN A 675 2.95 34.96 8.61
CA GLN A 675 4.12 34.50 7.88
C GLN A 675 3.89 33.09 7.34
N GLU A 676 3.55 32.17 8.25
CA GLU A 676 3.40 30.77 7.95
C GLU A 676 2.43 30.09 8.93
N MET A 677 1.72 29.07 8.45
CA MET A 677 0.93 28.15 9.27
C MET A 677 1.33 26.73 8.88
N VAL A 678 1.93 26.00 9.81
CA VAL A 678 2.47 24.65 9.57
C VAL A 678 1.65 23.63 10.35
N VAL A 679 1.23 22.56 9.68
CA VAL A 679 0.62 21.40 10.31
C VAL A 679 1.71 20.35 10.57
N GLY A 680 1.81 19.86 11.80
CA GLY A 680 2.85 18.93 12.21
C GLY A 680 2.93 17.68 11.34
N GLN A 681 4.15 17.30 10.94
CA GLN A 681 4.46 16.18 10.02
C GLN A 681 3.90 16.34 8.58
N GLU A 682 3.60 17.57 8.13
CA GLU A 682 3.12 17.87 6.76
C GLU A 682 1.82 17.14 6.35
N LYS A 683 1.04 16.67 7.34
CA LYS A 683 -0.17 15.88 7.17
C LYS A 683 -1.45 16.74 7.12
N GLY A 684 -1.36 17.93 6.54
CA GLY A 684 -2.47 18.86 6.43
C GLY A 684 -2.10 20.16 5.70
N ASN A 685 -3.11 20.98 5.39
CA ASN A 685 -2.92 22.27 4.73
C ASN A 685 -3.81 23.34 5.37
N CYS A 686 -3.27 24.55 5.51
CA CYS A 686 -3.96 25.71 6.06
C CYS A 686 -4.16 26.78 4.98
N SER A 687 -5.40 27.24 4.83
CA SER A 687 -5.76 28.39 3.99
C SER A 687 -6.01 29.62 4.85
N PHE A 688 -5.37 30.74 4.49
CA PHE A 688 -5.52 32.03 5.14
C PHE A 688 -5.41 33.17 4.13
N GLN A 689 -6.01 34.32 4.44
CA GLN A 689 -5.89 35.53 3.61
C GLN A 689 -4.59 36.27 3.95
N LYS A 690 -3.74 36.50 2.96
CA LYS A 690 -2.51 37.29 3.11
C LYS A 690 -2.81 38.77 2.94
N ASN A 691 -2.31 39.61 3.85
CA ASN A 691 -2.35 41.06 3.70
C ASN A 691 -1.21 41.52 2.77
N PRO A 692 -1.50 42.05 1.56
CA PRO A 692 -0.49 42.44 0.58
C PRO A 692 0.21 43.77 0.91
N THR A 693 -0.32 44.59 1.83
CA THR A 693 0.22 45.92 2.19
C THR A 693 0.24 46.13 3.70
N PRO A 694 1.11 45.44 4.46
CA PRO A 694 1.08 45.40 5.93
C PRO A 694 1.45 46.71 6.64
N CYS A 695 2.09 47.67 5.97
CA CYS A 695 2.53 48.94 6.58
C CYS A 695 1.73 50.19 6.13
N ILE A 696 0.75 50.07 5.23
CA ILE A 696 -0.04 51.25 4.79
C ILE A 696 -1.14 51.51 5.80
N ILE A 697 -0.96 52.50 6.67
CA ILE A 697 -1.97 52.90 7.66
C ILE A 697 -2.74 54.12 7.12
N PRO A 698 -4.08 54.04 6.96
CA PRO A 698 -4.88 55.19 6.56
C PRO A 698 -4.70 56.38 7.53
N GLN A 699 -4.56 57.59 6.98
CA GLN A 699 -4.61 58.82 7.77
C GLN A 699 -6.08 59.21 7.98
N GLU A 700 -6.62 58.97 9.19
CA GLU A 700 -7.88 59.56 9.61
C GLU A 700 -7.65 61.00 10.09
N GLN A 701 -8.50 61.95 9.69
CA GLN A 701 -8.47 63.33 10.19
C GLN A 701 -8.78 63.33 11.69
N GLU A 702 -7.79 63.70 12.52
CA GLU A 702 -7.99 63.84 13.96
C GLU A 702 -8.98 64.98 14.26
N ASN A 703 -10.16 64.63 14.76
CA ASN A 703 -11.11 65.60 15.29
C ASN A 703 -10.63 66.08 16.67
N ILE A 704 -10.39 67.39 16.81
CA ILE A 704 -9.94 68.06 18.05
C ILE A 704 -10.83 67.70 19.27
N PHE A 705 -12.12 67.42 19.04
CA PHE A 705 -13.05 66.97 20.08
C PHE A 705 -12.71 65.58 20.65
N HIS A 706 -12.17 64.66 19.84
CA HIS A 706 -11.75 63.33 20.31
C HIS A 706 -10.52 63.40 21.22
N THR A 707 -9.58 64.31 20.95
CA THR A 707 -8.40 64.55 21.81
C THR A 707 -8.80 65.11 23.17
N ILE A 708 -9.77 66.03 23.20
CA ILE A 708 -10.31 66.59 24.44
C ILE A 708 -11.06 65.52 25.25
N PHE A 709 -11.88 64.69 24.60
CA PHE A 709 -12.61 63.60 25.27
C PHE A 709 -11.68 62.48 25.77
N ALA A 710 -10.63 62.15 25.01
CA ALA A 710 -9.60 61.19 25.41
C ALA A 710 -8.82 61.65 26.66
N PHE A 711 -8.64 62.96 26.85
CA PHE A 711 -7.98 63.51 28.04
C PHE A 711 -8.82 63.36 29.33
N PHE A 712 -10.16 63.47 29.22
CA PHE A 712 -11.08 63.33 30.36
C PHE A 712 -11.53 61.88 30.62
N THR A 713 -11.24 60.95 29.71
CA THR A 713 -11.58 59.53 29.86
C THR A 713 -10.38 58.75 30.40
N LYS A 714 -10.59 58.01 31.49
CA LYS A 714 -9.53 57.18 32.10
C LYS A 714 -9.18 56.06 31.12
N SER A 715 -7.91 55.97 30.71
CA SER A 715 -7.41 54.92 29.80
C SER A 715 -7.68 53.52 30.39
N GLY A 716 -8.58 52.77 29.75
CA GLY A 716 -9.07 51.46 30.22
C GLY A 716 -8.56 50.27 29.39
N ARG A 717 -8.99 49.06 29.76
CA ARG A 717 -8.71 47.81 29.04
C ARG A 717 -9.68 47.63 27.86
N LYS A 718 -9.15 47.43 26.65
CA LYS A 718 -9.90 47.14 25.43
C LYS A 718 -9.79 45.64 25.10
N VAL A 719 -10.92 44.96 24.90
CA VAL A 719 -10.97 43.51 24.62
C VAL A 719 -11.48 43.28 23.20
N LEU A 720 -10.62 42.71 22.36
CA LEU A 720 -10.91 42.34 20.98
C LEU A 720 -11.23 40.85 20.94
N ASP A 721 -12.50 40.52 20.72
CA ASP A 721 -13.01 39.16 20.56
C ASP A 721 -13.89 39.12 19.31
N CYS A 722 -13.68 38.11 18.47
CA CYS A 722 -14.38 37.91 17.21
C CYS A 722 -15.87 37.60 17.36
N GLU A 723 -16.32 37.17 18.54
CA GLU A 723 -17.74 36.99 18.82
C GLU A 723 -18.48 38.31 19.06
N LYS A 724 -17.75 39.40 19.38
CA LYS A 724 -18.38 40.70 19.66
C LYS A 724 -18.78 41.41 18.36
N PRO A 725 -20.01 41.93 18.26
CA PRO A 725 -20.46 42.65 17.06
C PRO A 725 -19.62 43.90 16.82
N GLY A 726 -19.17 44.10 15.58
CA GLY A 726 -18.38 45.27 15.16
C GLY A 726 -16.86 45.07 15.14
N ILE A 727 -16.34 43.89 15.51
CA ILE A 727 -14.93 43.53 15.37
C ILE A 727 -14.71 42.80 14.04
N SER A 728 -13.70 43.22 13.26
CA SER A 728 -13.32 42.55 12.01
C SER A 728 -12.30 41.45 12.30
N CYS A 729 -12.53 40.24 11.79
CA CYS A 729 -11.71 39.07 12.06
C CYS A 729 -11.14 38.42 10.81
N LEU A 730 -9.91 37.94 10.94
CA LEU A 730 -9.25 37.06 10.00
C LEU A 730 -9.56 35.61 10.39
N THR A 731 -10.14 34.86 9.46
CA THR A 731 -10.44 33.44 9.64
C THR A 731 -9.46 32.60 8.84
N ALA A 732 -8.84 31.62 9.49
CA ALA A 732 -8.00 30.60 8.86
C ALA A 732 -8.67 29.22 8.99
N HIS A 733 -8.50 28.40 7.96
CA HIS A 733 -9.01 27.03 7.92
C HIS A 733 -7.86 26.05 7.70
N CYS A 734 -7.68 25.10 8.62
CA CYS A 734 -6.69 24.05 8.51
C CYS A 734 -7.38 22.70 8.37
N ASN A 735 -7.06 21.95 7.31
CA ASN A 735 -7.57 20.61 7.07
C ASN A 735 -6.53 19.57 7.46
N PHE A 736 -6.97 18.51 8.11
CA PHE A 736 -6.12 17.40 8.56
C PHE A 736 -6.41 16.12 7.78
N SER A 737 -5.36 15.33 7.56
CA SER A 737 -5.50 13.92 7.21
C SER A 737 -6.01 13.11 8.40
N ALA A 738 -6.20 11.80 8.18
CA ALA A 738 -6.63 10.89 9.23
C ALA A 738 -5.78 10.99 10.52
N LEU A 739 -6.44 10.93 11.67
CA LEU A 739 -5.86 10.98 13.02
C LEU A 739 -6.25 9.72 13.79
N ALA A 740 -5.26 8.89 14.10
CA ALA A 740 -5.48 7.62 14.79
C ALA A 740 -5.98 7.83 16.24
N LYS A 741 -6.48 6.74 16.83
CA LYS A 741 -6.86 6.72 18.25
C LYS A 741 -5.67 7.14 19.12
N GLU A 742 -5.92 8.04 20.08
CA GLU A 742 -4.93 8.59 21.01
C GLU A 742 -3.75 9.32 20.33
N GLU A 743 -3.84 9.62 19.03
CA GLU A 743 -2.89 10.45 18.31
C GLU A 743 -3.26 11.93 18.49
N SER A 744 -2.24 12.79 18.42
CA SER A 744 -2.44 14.25 18.40
C SER A 744 -1.66 14.90 17.27
N ARG A 745 -2.19 16.01 16.78
CA ARG A 745 -1.62 16.80 15.69
C ARG A 745 -1.49 18.26 16.11
N THR A 746 -0.33 18.85 15.86
CA THR A 746 -0.06 20.26 16.17
C THR A 746 -0.29 21.16 14.96
N ILE A 747 -0.74 22.38 15.20
CA ILE A 747 -0.75 23.50 14.25
C ILE A 747 0.10 24.61 14.85
N ASP A 748 1.18 24.97 14.17
CA ASP A 748 2.07 26.06 14.56
C ASP A 748 1.84 27.26 13.63
N ILE A 749 1.51 28.40 14.23
CA ILE A 749 1.08 29.61 13.54
C ILE A 749 2.06 30.73 13.90
N TYR A 750 2.75 31.25 12.88
CA TYR A 750 3.73 32.32 13.02
C TYR A 750 3.16 33.60 12.43
N MET A 751 2.93 34.59 13.30
CA MET A 751 2.34 35.88 12.93
C MET A 751 3.19 37.04 13.42
N LEU A 752 3.09 38.15 12.70
CA LEU A 752 3.70 39.42 13.02
C LEU A 752 2.60 40.46 13.27
N LEU A 753 2.63 41.11 14.43
CA LEU A 753 1.69 42.16 14.82
C LEU A 753 2.32 43.54 14.61
N ASN A 754 1.71 44.37 13.77
CA ASN A 754 2.18 45.73 13.51
C ASN A 754 1.93 46.64 14.73
N THR A 755 3.00 47.08 15.38
CA THR A 755 2.92 47.84 16.64
C THR A 755 2.60 49.32 16.42
N GLU A 756 2.84 49.85 15.22
CA GLU A 756 2.50 51.25 14.87
C GLU A 756 0.98 51.47 14.83
N ILE A 757 0.21 50.44 14.49
CA ILE A 757 -1.26 50.49 14.54
C ILE A 757 -1.75 50.56 16.00
N LEU A 758 -1.08 49.87 16.92
CA LEU A 758 -1.45 49.86 18.34
C LEU A 758 -1.20 51.21 19.01
N LYS A 759 -0.12 51.92 18.64
CA LYS A 759 0.20 53.26 19.17
C LYS A 759 -0.86 54.32 18.89
N LYS A 760 -1.78 54.07 17.95
CA LYS A 760 -2.91 54.97 17.65
C LYS A 760 -4.07 54.84 18.65
N ASP A 761 -4.10 53.78 19.45
CA ASP A 761 -5.16 53.54 20.44
C ASP A 761 -4.76 54.12 21.81
N SER A 762 -5.70 54.79 22.48
CA SER A 762 -5.45 55.42 23.79
C SER A 762 -5.65 54.48 24.99
N SER A 763 -5.89 53.18 24.74
CA SER A 763 -6.11 52.18 25.79
C SER A 763 -4.81 51.75 26.48
N SER A 764 -4.88 51.51 27.79
CA SER A 764 -3.71 51.12 28.60
C SER A 764 -3.34 49.65 28.40
N VAL A 765 -4.34 48.82 28.12
CA VAL A 765 -4.19 47.39 27.83
C VAL A 765 -5.11 47.01 26.67
N ILE A 766 -4.56 46.36 25.66
CA ILE A 766 -5.35 45.74 24.57
C ILE A 766 -5.23 44.23 24.72
N GLN A 767 -6.35 43.57 24.98
CA GLN A 767 -6.45 42.12 25.07
C GLN A 767 -7.01 41.55 23.78
N PHE A 768 -6.30 40.57 23.22
CA PHE A 768 -6.69 39.87 22.01
C PHE A 768 -7.15 38.47 22.38
N MET A 769 -8.34 38.08 21.92
CA MET A 769 -8.91 36.75 22.12
C MET A 769 -9.00 36.06 20.76
N SER A 770 -8.27 34.96 20.59
CA SER A 770 -8.29 34.14 19.38
C SER A 770 -8.96 32.81 19.69
N ARG A 771 -9.87 32.34 18.83
CA ARG A 771 -10.64 31.11 19.05
C ARG A 771 -10.33 30.09 17.97
N ALA A 772 -10.17 28.84 18.38
CA ALA A 772 -10.02 27.71 17.47
C ALA A 772 -11.07 26.66 17.78
N LYS A 773 -11.82 26.25 16.74
CA LYS A 773 -12.89 25.25 16.84
C LYS A 773 -12.63 24.11 15.86
N VAL A 774 -12.70 22.88 16.37
CA VAL A 774 -12.65 21.67 15.55
C VAL A 774 -14.02 21.46 14.89
N LYS A 775 -14.01 21.07 13.62
CA LYS A 775 -15.19 20.71 12.84
C LYS A 775 -14.93 19.40 12.13
N VAL A 776 -15.75 18.42 12.43
CA VAL A 776 -15.78 17.13 11.75
C VAL A 776 -16.85 17.18 10.66
N ASP A 777 -16.54 16.66 9.48
CA ASP A 777 -17.49 16.59 8.37
C ASP A 777 -18.41 15.36 8.53
N PRO A 778 -19.73 15.54 8.69
CA PRO A 778 -20.67 14.42 8.78
C PRO A 778 -20.70 13.54 7.51
N ALA A 779 -20.26 14.07 6.36
CA ALA A 779 -20.17 13.29 5.12
C ALA A 779 -19.13 12.16 5.20
N LEU A 780 -18.21 12.20 6.17
CA LEU A 780 -17.18 11.18 6.39
C LEU A 780 -17.64 10.04 7.31
N ARG A 781 -18.96 9.83 7.49
CA ARG A 781 -19.54 8.77 8.34
C ARG A 781 -19.04 8.83 9.79
N VAL A 782 -18.89 10.04 10.32
CA VAL A 782 -18.37 10.28 11.66
C VAL A 782 -19.49 10.68 12.61
N VAL A 783 -19.50 10.09 13.80
CA VAL A 783 -20.36 10.47 14.92
C VAL A 783 -19.46 10.95 16.05
N GLU A 784 -19.64 12.22 16.42
CA GLU A 784 -18.91 12.83 17.53
C GLU A 784 -19.68 12.64 18.83
N ILE A 785 -19.01 12.08 19.85
CA ILE A 785 -19.62 11.86 21.17
C ILE A 785 -18.96 12.77 22.20
N ALA A 786 -19.71 13.77 22.66
CA ALA A 786 -19.25 14.73 23.65
C ALA A 786 -19.14 14.09 25.05
N HIS A 787 -17.92 13.68 25.43
CA HIS A 787 -17.60 13.18 26.78
C HIS A 787 -17.18 14.29 27.76
N GLY A 788 -17.45 15.56 27.41
CA GLY A 788 -17.13 16.73 28.24
C GLY A 788 -15.76 17.35 27.96
N ASN A 789 -15.07 16.93 26.89
CA ASN A 789 -13.85 17.59 26.41
C ASN A 789 -14.17 18.88 25.62
N PRO A 790 -13.30 19.90 25.67
CA PRO A 790 -13.54 21.14 24.93
C PRO A 790 -13.25 20.99 23.43
N GLU A 791 -14.29 21.14 22.60
CA GLU A 791 -14.21 21.22 21.12
C GLU A 791 -13.74 22.60 20.61
N GLU A 792 -13.66 23.58 21.52
CA GLU A 792 -13.23 24.95 21.25
C GLU A 792 -12.22 25.40 22.31
N VAL A 793 -11.13 26.04 21.86
CA VAL A 793 -10.13 26.66 22.74
C VAL A 793 -10.02 28.14 22.43
N THR A 794 -9.90 28.96 23.49
CA THR A 794 -9.61 30.39 23.39
C THR A 794 -8.22 30.67 23.90
N VAL A 795 -7.37 31.28 23.08
CA VAL A 795 -6.02 31.70 23.44
C VAL A 795 -5.96 33.22 23.51
N VAL A 796 -5.31 33.73 24.56
CA VAL A 796 -5.39 35.14 24.94
C VAL A 796 -4.00 35.72 25.12
N PHE A 797 -3.79 36.93 24.58
CA PHE A 797 -2.58 37.71 24.86
C PHE A 797 -2.89 39.19 25.06
N GLU A 798 -1.99 39.88 25.77
CA GLU A 798 -2.17 41.27 26.18
C GLU A 798 -1.02 42.17 25.67
N ALA A 799 -1.37 43.27 25.01
CA ALA A 799 -0.46 44.35 24.68
C ALA A 799 -0.61 45.48 25.72
N LEU A 800 0.47 45.78 26.42
CA LEU A 800 0.53 46.75 27.52
C LEU A 800 1.14 48.07 27.01
N HIS A 801 0.40 49.17 27.09
CA HIS A 801 0.89 50.47 26.63
C HIS A 801 1.78 51.13 27.69
N ASN A 802 3.01 51.52 27.31
CA ASN A 802 3.93 52.30 28.15
C ASN A 802 3.63 53.81 28.01
N LEU A 803 2.66 54.33 28.76
CA LEU A 803 2.32 55.75 28.75
C LEU A 803 3.22 56.52 29.74
N GLU A 804 4.08 57.42 29.26
CA GLU A 804 4.52 58.54 30.09
C GLU A 804 3.35 59.55 30.23
N PRO A 805 3.06 60.09 31.43
CA PRO A 805 2.01 61.09 31.57
C PRO A 805 2.42 62.35 30.80
N ARG A 806 1.74 62.65 29.68
CA ARG A 806 1.88 63.91 28.95
C ARG A 806 1.43 65.09 29.83
N GLY A 807 2.34 65.59 30.63
CA GLY A 807 2.17 66.81 31.43
C GLY A 807 2.28 68.06 30.56
N TYR A 808 1.32 68.30 29.67
CA TYR A 808 1.22 69.57 28.96
C TYR A 808 -0.21 70.09 29.04
N VAL A 809 -0.52 70.80 30.14
CA VAL A 809 -1.73 71.61 30.19
C VAL A 809 -1.50 72.82 29.28
N VAL A 810 -2.19 72.87 28.14
CA VAL A 810 -2.15 74.01 27.23
C VAL A 810 -2.69 75.23 27.97
N GLY A 811 -1.83 76.18 28.35
CA GLY A 811 -2.16 77.32 29.22
C GLY A 811 -3.36 78.17 28.77
N TRP A 812 -3.70 78.13 27.48
CA TRP A 812 -4.91 78.76 26.93
C TRP A 812 -6.21 78.16 27.48
N ILE A 813 -6.26 76.86 27.81
CA ILE A 813 -7.45 76.21 28.38
C ILE A 813 -7.71 76.75 29.79
N ILE A 814 -6.66 76.96 30.59
CA ILE A 814 -6.78 77.61 31.91
C ILE A 814 -7.28 79.06 31.73
N ALA A 815 -6.71 79.82 30.78
CA ALA A 815 -7.11 81.20 30.52
C ALA A 815 -8.58 81.32 30.08
N ILE A 816 -9.05 80.46 29.17
CA ILE A 816 -10.44 80.45 28.70
C ILE A 816 -11.38 80.04 29.85
N SER A 817 -11.01 79.04 30.65
CA SER A 817 -11.82 78.58 31.79
C SER A 817 -11.96 79.65 32.86
N LEU A 818 -10.90 80.43 33.13
CA LEU A 818 -10.92 81.57 34.04
C LEU A 818 -11.81 82.70 33.52
N LEU A 819 -11.74 83.00 32.22
CA LEU A 819 -12.52 84.07 31.58
C LEU A 819 -14.02 83.73 31.56
N VAL A 820 -14.37 82.48 31.24
CA VAL A 820 -15.74 81.96 31.31
C VAL A 820 -16.24 81.91 32.75
N GLY A 821 -15.40 81.48 33.71
CA GLY A 821 -15.73 81.47 35.13
C GLY A 821 -16.05 82.85 35.69
N ILE A 822 -15.27 83.88 35.33
CA ILE A 822 -15.53 85.28 35.70
C ILE A 822 -16.82 85.79 35.06
N LEU A 823 -17.08 85.43 33.80
CA LEU A 823 -18.29 85.84 33.08
C LEU A 823 -19.55 85.26 33.72
N ILE A 824 -19.52 83.97 34.08
CA ILE A 824 -20.61 83.29 34.79
C ILE A 824 -20.78 83.89 36.18
N PHE A 825 -19.70 84.18 36.91
CA PHE A 825 -19.77 84.81 38.22
C PHE A 825 -20.41 86.20 38.18
N LEU A 826 -20.04 87.03 37.20
CA LEU A 826 -20.66 88.34 36.99
C LEU A 826 -22.15 88.22 36.62
N LEU A 827 -22.50 87.25 35.78
CA LEU A 827 -23.89 87.00 35.38
C LEU A 827 -24.74 86.52 36.58
N LEU A 828 -24.19 85.64 37.42
CA LEU A 828 -24.79 85.20 38.68
C LEU A 828 -24.93 86.36 39.68
N ALA A 829 -23.91 87.22 39.81
CA ALA A 829 -23.97 88.40 40.67
C ALA A 829 -25.07 89.38 40.23
N VAL A 830 -25.22 89.61 38.93
CA VAL A 830 -26.31 90.44 38.38
C VAL A 830 -27.68 89.81 38.58
N LEU A 831 -27.82 88.50 38.37
CA LEU A 831 -29.05 87.75 38.66
C LEU A 831 -29.43 87.82 40.14
N LEU A 832 -28.49 87.57 41.05
CA LEU A 832 -28.70 87.67 42.50
C LEU A 832 -29.02 89.11 42.95
N TRP A 833 -28.44 90.13 42.31
CA TRP A 833 -28.79 91.54 42.55
C TRP A 833 -30.23 91.85 42.10
N LYS A 834 -30.64 91.38 40.92
CA LYS A 834 -32.00 91.57 40.39
C LYS A 834 -33.07 90.78 41.15
N MET A 835 -32.72 89.63 41.71
CA MET A 835 -33.57 88.80 42.56
C MET A 835 -33.64 89.29 44.02
N GLY A 836 -33.03 90.43 44.36
CA GLY A 836 -33.15 91.06 45.67
C GLY A 836 -32.35 90.41 46.79
N PHE A 837 -31.45 89.47 46.48
CA PHE A 837 -30.63 88.72 47.44
C PHE A 837 -29.69 89.63 48.25
N PHE A 838 -29.21 90.73 47.66
CA PHE A 838 -28.34 91.72 48.32
C PHE A 838 -29.08 92.88 49.02
N ARG A 839 -30.42 92.83 49.14
CA ARG A 839 -31.19 93.76 49.98
C ARG A 839 -31.52 93.11 51.33
N ARG A 840 -30.59 93.19 52.29
CA ARG A 840 -30.91 93.02 53.73
C ARG A 840 -30.41 94.18 54.56
N ARG A 841 -31.37 94.82 55.24
CA ARG A 841 -31.25 95.90 56.23
C ARG A 841 -30.57 95.39 57.52
N TYR A 842 -29.25 95.16 57.48
CA TYR A 842 -28.46 95.02 58.71
C TYR A 842 -28.35 96.34 59.50
N LYS A 843 -28.75 97.47 58.90
CA LYS A 843 -28.66 98.79 59.55
C LYS A 843 -29.68 99.01 60.67
N GLU A 844 -30.88 98.42 60.57
CA GLU A 844 -31.91 98.54 61.63
C GLU A 844 -31.65 97.59 62.82
N ILE A 845 -31.03 96.43 62.59
CA ILE A 845 -30.66 95.48 63.66
C ILE A 845 -29.44 96.02 64.46
N ILE A 846 -28.51 96.72 63.81
CA ILE A 846 -27.35 97.34 64.48
C ILE A 846 -27.75 98.57 65.33
N GLU A 847 -28.79 99.34 64.96
CA GLU A 847 -29.28 100.45 65.80
C GLU A 847 -30.06 99.96 67.04
N ALA A 848 -30.72 98.80 66.97
CA ALA A 848 -31.36 98.16 68.12
C ALA A 848 -30.35 97.52 69.11
N GLU A 849 -29.14 97.19 68.64
CA GLU A 849 -28.07 96.58 69.45
C GLU A 849 -27.07 97.62 70.01
N LYS A 850 -27.01 98.83 69.42
CA LYS A 850 -26.21 99.96 69.92
C LYS A 850 -26.85 100.71 71.10
N ASN A 851 -28.18 100.77 71.19
CA ASN A 851 -28.89 101.32 72.36
C ASN A 851 -28.88 100.39 73.60
N ARG A 852 -28.27 99.20 73.51
CA ARG A 852 -28.20 98.20 74.60
C ARG A 852 -26.79 98.07 75.21
N LYS A 853 -25.80 98.87 74.76
CA LYS A 853 -24.43 98.83 75.29
C LYS A 853 -23.85 100.19 75.70
N GLU A 854 -24.72 101.16 75.96
CA GLU A 854 -24.42 102.42 76.66
C GLU A 854 -24.68 102.32 78.18
N ASN A 855 -24.77 101.12 78.78
CA ASN A 855 -25.15 101.01 80.20
C ASN A 855 -24.48 99.89 81.02
N GLU A 856 -23.29 99.43 80.63
CA GLU A 856 -22.42 98.66 81.54
C GLU A 856 -20.97 99.12 81.38
N ASP A 857 -20.64 100.12 82.19
CA ASP A 857 -19.33 100.67 82.45
C ASP A 857 -18.35 99.63 83.03
N SER A 858 -17.06 99.92 82.80
CA SER A 858 -15.99 99.82 83.80
C SER A 858 -15.06 98.59 83.83
N TRP A 859 -13.76 98.95 83.83
CA TRP A 859 -12.56 98.28 84.36
C TRP A 859 -11.60 97.53 83.42
N ASP A 860 -10.47 98.21 83.23
CA ASP A 860 -9.07 97.77 83.14
C ASP A 860 -8.75 96.32 83.58
N TRP A 861 -7.82 95.66 82.87
CA TRP A 861 -6.41 95.52 83.31
C TRP A 861 -5.56 94.72 82.30
N VAL A 862 -4.27 94.98 82.39
CA VAL A 862 -3.14 94.59 81.54
C VAL A 862 -2.43 93.32 82.06
N GLN A 863 -1.68 92.65 81.15
CA GLN A 863 -0.58 91.67 81.37
C GLN A 863 -1.00 90.24 81.80
N LYS A 864 -0.32 89.16 81.39
CA LYS A 864 1.14 88.94 81.32
C LYS A 864 1.46 87.68 80.48
N ASN A 865 2.64 87.66 79.86
CA ASN A 865 3.29 86.47 79.27
C ASN A 865 3.31 85.26 80.23
N GLN A 866 3.03 84.06 79.72
CA GLN A 866 3.99 82.94 79.60
C GLN A 866 3.37 81.77 78.83
#